data_AF-A0AB39X711-F1
#
_entry.id   AF-A0AB39X711-F1
#
_cell.length_a   1.000
_cell.length_b   1.000
_cell.length_c   1.000
_cell.angle_alpha   90.00
_cell.angle_beta   90.00
_cell.angle_gamma   90.00
#
_symmetry.space_group_name_H-M   'P 1'
#
loop_
_entity.id
_entity.type
_entity.pdbx_description
1 polymer ?
#
loop_
_entity_poly.entity_id
_entity_poly.type
_entity_poly.pdbx_seq_one_letter_code
_entity_poly.pdbx_strand_id
1 'polypeptide(L)'
;MSIRRFLAASHKDAMRQVRDALGDDAVIVLSRKTAQGAEIFAIAEAELLQLSDTTAPSTNGHQTTSGVIAGSDFSQVAQQLLSDVQDMRAMLHQQQGLKVPDDNKRKLYRKMRAGGYSDELARQLVALLPVHLNHSAKQLTAAQEWLEQQLGARISHHAGTWDLLEHQGVLALVGPTGVGKTTTTAKLAAHYVMRHGHDSLLLVTTDSYRIGAQQQLAIYAELLNVEMHALAEGDTMNSLQEKMQGKRLVLVDTVGMSQRDQRLAQKIAALGADDYKDSTRVVLLLNAASQPETLAEVATIYQRLGAESGLPVRDCVLTKLDESALLGGVLDTVIRHKLTIQSCSVGQRVPEDIQAPDIVALISQSLANEVNESVLAQAEWEQPMATGLAANQVISQGSVIQSSIQALRAQLAGFTEFEQAWRTQQWPSPLQAMAFTENASTAAAAPPLLRWAAPQPLQGWQHRTPHLALNADGSPQLPAVLQQADELQPDYQLAPVQLFDYLPATTLLEIFIEHGTGWLVSLNLNHKLSFQGAELAVVDLVKKHAIPLTKQNLLYRGEMRRLELRIAAADSHQADAPYQVVYGELHGGSGKNPVQRRYWMLDSRCSAEQLVVRVKAMLQSEEYSRLTRLAWQELKATMREAGQPLQLLLAGTLAAAALQLEYSQHPEAAHLRGELLSLTGKRGRVQGDKLVPGMLRVLQAHQALVAAGRQAGA
;
A
#
# COMPACT_ATOMS: atom_id res chain seq x y z
N MET A 1 -18.65 31.90 -35.12
CA MET A 1 -19.23 31.71 -33.77
C MET A 1 -20.71 32.05 -33.84
N SER A 2 -21.60 31.10 -33.60
CA SER A 2 -23.06 31.34 -33.72
C SER A 2 -23.86 30.62 -32.63
N ILE A 3 -23.42 30.74 -31.37
CA ILE A 3 -24.27 30.40 -30.22
C ILE A 3 -25.39 31.45 -30.14
N ARG A 4 -26.65 31.01 -30.22
CA ARG A 4 -27.83 31.89 -30.16
C ARG A 4 -28.49 31.84 -28.79
N ARG A 5 -29.04 32.99 -28.38
CA ARG A 5 -29.66 33.19 -27.07
C ARG A 5 -31.18 33.32 -27.21
N PHE A 6 -31.92 32.58 -26.39
CA PHE A 6 -33.38 32.54 -26.36
C PHE A 6 -33.89 32.87 -24.95
N LEU A 7 -34.91 33.71 -24.87
CA LEU A 7 -35.53 34.16 -23.62
C LEU A 7 -37.04 34.04 -23.71
N ALA A 8 -37.65 33.35 -22.75
CA ALA A 8 -39.09 33.23 -22.66
C ALA A 8 -39.57 33.19 -21.21
N ALA A 9 -40.84 33.49 -20.97
CA ALA A 9 -41.43 33.54 -19.63
C ALA A 9 -41.35 32.20 -18.88
N SER A 10 -41.30 31.07 -19.60
CA SER A 10 -41.14 29.74 -19.01
C SER A 10 -40.05 28.93 -19.73
N HIS A 11 -39.46 27.96 -19.04
CA HIS A 11 -38.45 27.06 -19.60
C HIS A 11 -39.00 26.23 -20.77
N LYS A 12 -40.29 25.87 -20.71
CA LYS A 12 -40.97 25.13 -21.79
C LYS A 12 -41.09 25.98 -23.06
N ASP A 13 -41.36 27.29 -22.91
CA ASP A 13 -41.45 28.21 -24.05
C ASP A 13 -40.08 28.54 -24.64
N ALA A 14 -39.05 28.68 -23.80
CA ALA A 14 -37.68 28.91 -24.26
C ALA A 14 -37.15 27.70 -25.05
N MET A 15 -37.46 26.48 -24.60
CA MET A 15 -37.14 25.24 -25.30
C MET A 15 -37.89 25.10 -26.63
N ARG A 16 -39.15 25.56 -26.70
CA ARG A 16 -39.91 25.59 -27.96
C ARG A 16 -39.27 26.55 -28.96
N GLN A 17 -38.87 27.76 -28.51
CA GLN A 17 -38.17 28.73 -29.36
C GLN A 17 -36.80 28.21 -29.86
N VAL A 18 -36.07 27.44 -29.05
CA VAL A 18 -34.82 26.79 -29.47
C VAL A 18 -35.08 25.79 -30.59
N ARG A 19 -36.10 24.93 -30.44
CA ARG A 19 -36.46 23.94 -31.47
C ARG A 19 -36.95 24.58 -32.77
N ASP A 20 -37.81 25.60 -32.66
CA ASP A 20 -38.33 26.33 -33.83
C ASP A 20 -37.21 27.04 -34.62
N ALA A 21 -36.12 27.46 -33.95
CA ALA A 21 -35.05 28.23 -34.56
C ALA A 21 -33.78 27.44 -34.95
N LEU A 22 -33.51 26.31 -34.30
CA LEU A 22 -32.28 25.51 -34.48
C LEU A 22 -32.54 24.03 -34.79
N GLY A 23 -33.79 23.58 -34.80
CA GLY A 23 -34.17 22.18 -35.03
C GLY A 23 -34.25 21.36 -33.75
N ASP A 24 -34.82 20.16 -33.85
CA ASP A 24 -35.03 19.27 -32.70
C ASP A 24 -33.71 18.75 -32.08
N ASP A 25 -32.64 18.74 -32.87
CA ASP A 25 -31.30 18.24 -32.48
C ASP A 25 -30.35 19.36 -31.98
N ALA A 26 -30.90 20.51 -31.55
CA ALA A 26 -30.09 21.62 -31.04
C ALA A 26 -29.40 21.27 -29.71
N VAL A 27 -28.11 21.58 -29.61
CA VAL A 27 -27.30 21.32 -28.41
C VAL A 27 -27.35 22.54 -27.49
N ILE A 28 -27.83 22.34 -26.25
CA ILE A 28 -27.93 23.40 -25.24
C ILE A 28 -26.60 23.53 -24.51
N VAL A 29 -25.99 24.71 -24.63
CA VAL A 29 -24.71 25.04 -23.98
C VAL A 29 -24.95 25.50 -22.54
N LEU A 30 -26.02 26.27 -22.31
CA LEU A 30 -26.34 26.79 -20.99
C LEU A 30 -27.84 27.08 -20.85
N SER A 31 -28.43 26.70 -19.72
CA SER A 31 -29.78 27.12 -19.34
C SER A 31 -29.78 27.67 -17.92
N ARG A 32 -30.44 28.82 -17.73
CA ARG A 32 -30.64 29.40 -16.39
C ARG A 32 -32.02 30.03 -16.25
N LYS A 33 -32.57 29.99 -15.04
CA LYS A 33 -33.79 30.74 -14.67
C LYS A 33 -33.41 32.13 -14.23
N THR A 34 -34.08 33.15 -14.75
CA THR A 34 -33.89 34.56 -14.45
C THR A 34 -35.20 35.19 -13.99
N ALA A 35 -35.15 36.42 -13.48
CA ALA A 35 -36.34 37.14 -13.01
C ALA A 35 -37.39 37.40 -14.11
N GLN A 36 -37.02 37.30 -15.40
CA GLN A 36 -37.90 37.48 -16.56
C GLN A 36 -38.32 36.16 -17.23
N GLY A 37 -37.94 35.00 -16.66
CA GLY A 37 -38.30 33.68 -17.18
C GLY A 37 -37.08 32.76 -17.35
N ALA A 38 -37.05 31.93 -18.40
CA ALA A 38 -35.94 31.06 -18.72
C ALA A 38 -35.09 31.61 -19.87
N GLU A 39 -33.77 31.57 -19.69
CA GLU A 39 -32.77 31.96 -20.69
C GLU A 39 -31.96 30.73 -21.10
N ILE A 40 -31.86 30.48 -22.42
CA ILE A 40 -31.20 29.31 -23.00
C ILE A 40 -30.24 29.76 -24.11
N PHE A 41 -29.02 29.25 -24.07
CA PHE A 41 -28.01 29.40 -25.12
C PHE A 41 -27.85 28.06 -25.83
N ALA A 42 -28.07 28.03 -27.14
CA ALA A 42 -28.05 26.82 -27.94
C ALA A 42 -27.33 27.04 -29.27
N ILE A 43 -26.78 25.95 -29.82
CA ILE A 43 -26.11 25.89 -31.12
C ILE A 43 -26.69 24.74 -31.95
N ALA A 44 -26.72 24.90 -33.28
CA ALA A 44 -27.12 23.82 -34.18
C ALA A 44 -26.00 22.77 -34.28
N GLU A 45 -26.35 21.49 -34.25
CA GLU A 45 -25.39 20.37 -34.30
C GLU A 45 -24.53 20.40 -35.58
N ALA A 46 -25.10 20.83 -36.71
CA ALA A 46 -24.38 20.99 -37.97
C ALA A 46 -23.20 21.99 -37.92
N GLU A 47 -23.27 22.99 -37.05
CA GLU A 47 -22.17 23.96 -36.84
C GLU A 47 -21.12 23.43 -35.84
N LEU A 48 -21.51 22.50 -34.96
CA LEU A 48 -20.61 21.85 -34.01
C LEU A 48 -19.63 20.90 -34.71
N LEU A 49 -20.09 20.22 -35.77
CA LEU A 49 -19.30 19.27 -36.55
C LEU A 49 -18.21 19.94 -37.41
N GLN A 50 -18.41 21.20 -37.83
CA GLN A 50 -17.42 21.97 -38.59
C GLN A 50 -16.21 22.44 -37.76
N LEU A 51 -16.25 22.30 -36.42
CA LEU A 51 -15.18 22.71 -35.51
C LEU A 51 -14.17 21.59 -35.21
N SER A 52 -14.38 20.39 -35.76
CA SER A 52 -13.53 19.21 -35.48
C SER A 52 -12.41 18.96 -36.51
N ASP A 53 -12.43 19.63 -37.66
CA ASP A 53 -11.42 19.48 -38.72
C ASP A 53 -10.77 20.82 -39.07
N THR A 54 -9.61 21.14 -38.47
CA THR A 54 -8.42 21.66 -39.20
C THR A 54 -7.25 22.01 -38.27
N THR A 55 -6.09 21.39 -38.53
CA THR A 55 -4.75 21.74 -38.04
C THR A 55 -3.88 22.26 -39.19
N ALA A 56 -3.40 23.53 -39.07
CA ALA A 56 -2.18 24.25 -39.55
C ALA A 56 -1.39 23.83 -40.84
N PRO A 57 -0.42 24.63 -41.39
CA PRO A 57 -0.01 26.05 -41.22
C PRO A 57 0.21 26.83 -42.56
N SER A 58 0.53 28.14 -42.50
CA SER A 58 1.70 28.82 -43.15
C SER A 58 1.50 30.29 -43.61
N THR A 59 2.33 31.17 -43.00
CA THR A 59 3.12 32.31 -43.52
C THR A 59 2.54 33.46 -44.39
N ASN A 60 2.75 34.67 -43.84
CA ASN A 60 3.21 35.95 -44.43
C ASN A 60 2.34 36.78 -45.40
N GLY A 61 2.13 38.05 -45.00
CA GLY A 61 2.01 39.18 -45.92
C GLY A 61 1.11 40.33 -45.45
N HIS A 62 1.70 41.33 -44.78
CA HIS A 62 1.50 42.81 -44.88
C HIS A 62 0.09 43.35 -45.30
N GLN A 63 -0.50 44.38 -44.70
CA GLN A 63 0.05 45.65 -44.20
C GLN A 63 -1.09 46.51 -43.58
N THR A 64 -0.79 47.25 -42.50
CA THR A 64 -1.18 48.67 -42.19
C THR A 64 -2.62 49.16 -42.45
N THR A 65 -3.31 49.92 -41.58
CA THR A 65 -2.89 50.95 -40.62
C THR A 65 -4.10 51.42 -39.77
N SER A 66 -3.84 51.60 -38.47
CA SER A 66 -4.14 52.76 -37.61
C SER A 66 -5.56 53.31 -37.42
N GLY A 67 -5.96 53.40 -36.14
CA GLY A 67 -7.03 54.27 -35.63
C GLY A 67 -7.34 54.08 -34.15
N VAL A 68 -6.49 54.62 -33.28
CA VAL A 68 -6.53 54.63 -31.79
C VAL A 68 -7.69 55.50 -31.27
N ILE A 69 -8.38 55.15 -30.17
CA ILE A 69 -8.41 55.76 -28.80
C ILE A 69 -9.71 55.18 -28.16
N ALA A 70 -9.83 54.70 -26.92
CA ALA A 70 -9.10 54.88 -25.68
C ALA A 70 -9.13 53.58 -24.85
N GLY A 71 -7.95 53.13 -24.44
CA GLY A 71 -7.76 52.36 -23.23
C GLY A 71 -7.46 53.31 -22.08
N SER A 72 -8.30 53.30 -21.05
CA SER A 72 -7.92 53.75 -19.70
C SER A 72 -8.71 53.00 -18.65
N ASP A 73 -9.97 52.65 -18.91
CA ASP A 73 -10.80 51.90 -17.95
C ASP A 73 -10.48 50.40 -17.92
N PHE A 74 -10.18 49.80 -19.07
CA PHE A 74 -9.96 48.34 -19.12
C PHE A 74 -8.62 47.91 -18.50
N SER A 75 -7.61 48.78 -18.50
CA SER A 75 -6.33 48.50 -17.84
C SER A 75 -6.48 48.55 -16.32
N GLN A 76 -7.20 49.55 -15.81
CA GLN A 76 -7.45 49.68 -14.37
C GLN A 76 -8.39 48.59 -13.86
N VAL A 77 -9.49 48.31 -14.58
CA VAL A 77 -10.41 47.23 -14.24
C VAL A 77 -9.74 45.86 -14.40
N ALA A 78 -8.86 45.65 -15.38
CA ALA A 78 -8.09 44.40 -15.49
C ALA A 78 -7.07 44.25 -14.37
N GLN A 79 -6.39 45.33 -13.93
CA GLN A 79 -5.49 45.29 -12.78
C GLN A 79 -6.23 45.12 -11.46
N GLN A 80 -7.43 45.68 -11.34
CA GLN A 80 -8.28 45.56 -10.17
C GLN A 80 -8.92 44.17 -10.09
N LEU A 81 -9.36 43.59 -11.22
CA LEU A 81 -9.78 42.18 -11.30
C LEU A 81 -8.61 41.21 -11.09
N LEU A 82 -7.38 41.56 -11.51
CA LEU A 82 -6.20 40.73 -11.20
C LEU A 82 -5.85 40.81 -9.71
N SER A 83 -5.96 41.98 -9.09
CA SER A 83 -5.82 42.18 -7.64
C SER A 83 -6.90 41.42 -6.90
N ASP A 84 -8.17 41.55 -7.28
CA ASP A 84 -9.31 40.89 -6.65
C ASP A 84 -9.26 39.37 -6.82
N VAL A 85 -8.72 38.85 -7.93
CA VAL A 85 -8.46 37.42 -8.13
C VAL A 85 -7.27 36.94 -7.31
N GLN A 86 -6.25 37.78 -7.10
CA GLN A 86 -5.12 37.48 -6.22
C GLN A 86 -5.51 37.57 -4.73
N ASP A 87 -6.38 38.50 -4.36
CA ASP A 87 -6.92 38.70 -3.02
C ASP A 87 -8.00 37.66 -2.68
N MET A 88 -8.83 37.24 -3.64
CA MET A 88 -9.69 36.05 -3.50
C MET A 88 -8.86 34.78 -3.36
N ARG A 89 -7.73 34.64 -4.08
CA ARG A 89 -6.79 33.53 -3.89
C ARG A 89 -6.12 33.59 -2.51
N ALA A 90 -5.79 34.78 -2.02
CA ALA A 90 -5.22 34.98 -0.69
C ALA A 90 -6.24 34.66 0.42
N MET A 91 -7.50 35.08 0.28
CA MET A 91 -8.60 34.76 1.21
C MET A 91 -9.00 33.27 1.18
N LEU A 92 -9.03 32.64 0.00
CA LEU A 92 -9.21 31.17 -0.14
C LEU A 92 -8.04 30.39 0.47
N HIS A 93 -6.87 31.02 0.62
CA HIS A 93 -5.73 30.46 1.34
C HIS A 93 -5.73 30.76 2.84
N GLN A 94 -6.55 31.70 3.30
CA GLN A 94 -6.60 32.16 4.70
C GLN A 94 -7.74 31.53 5.51
N GLN A 95 -8.76 30.94 4.88
CA GLN A 95 -9.83 30.19 5.55
C GLN A 95 -9.54 28.68 5.74
N GLN A 96 -8.40 28.19 5.23
CA GLN A 96 -7.84 26.91 5.65
C GLN A 96 -6.82 27.18 6.77
N GLY A 97 -7.26 27.01 8.01
CA GLY A 97 -6.35 26.95 9.16
C GLY A 97 -5.24 25.92 8.89
N LEU A 98 -4.00 26.41 8.81
CA LEU A 98 -2.76 25.72 8.47
C LEU A 98 -2.73 25.12 7.06
N LYS A 99 -2.51 25.97 6.05
CA LYS A 99 -1.78 25.54 4.86
C LYS A 99 -0.36 25.08 5.24
N VAL A 100 -0.19 23.76 5.40
CA VAL A 100 1.07 23.09 5.06
C VAL A 100 0.79 22.08 3.94
N PRO A 101 0.68 22.49 2.67
CA PRO A 101 0.82 21.57 1.56
C PRO A 101 2.24 21.72 0.97
N ASP A 102 3.11 20.76 1.27
CA ASP A 102 4.11 20.22 0.34
C ASP A 102 5.04 19.26 1.07
N ASP A 103 4.69 17.97 1.08
CA ASP A 103 5.56 16.94 1.64
C ASP A 103 6.79 16.77 0.73
N ASN A 104 7.95 17.26 1.18
CA ASN A 104 9.21 17.07 0.47
C ASN A 104 9.52 15.57 0.30
N LYS A 105 9.00 14.69 1.18
CA LYS A 105 9.09 13.24 0.98
C LYS A 105 8.52 12.79 -0.36
N ARG A 106 7.34 13.29 -0.75
CA ARG A 106 6.74 12.94 -2.05
C ARG A 106 7.61 13.39 -3.21
N LYS A 107 8.14 14.62 -3.14
CA LYS A 107 8.97 15.21 -4.19
C LYS A 107 10.27 14.43 -4.35
N LEU A 108 10.94 14.11 -3.25
CA LEU A 108 12.14 13.28 -3.23
C LEU A 108 11.88 11.85 -3.71
N TYR A 109 10.79 11.22 -3.26
CA TYR A 109 10.40 9.89 -3.73
C TYR A 109 10.21 9.87 -5.25
N ARG A 110 9.47 10.84 -5.80
CA ARG A 110 9.27 10.97 -7.25
C ARG A 110 10.59 11.19 -7.98
N LYS A 111 11.47 12.03 -7.45
CA LYS A 111 12.81 12.28 -8.02
C LYS A 111 13.67 11.01 -8.04
N MET A 112 13.60 10.20 -7.00
CA MET A 112 14.26 8.89 -6.97
C MET A 112 13.65 7.91 -7.98
N ARG A 113 12.32 7.81 -8.06
CA ARG A 113 11.66 6.95 -9.05
C ARG A 113 11.98 7.38 -10.49
N ALA A 114 11.98 8.69 -10.75
CA ALA A 114 12.39 9.31 -12.00
C ALA A 114 13.83 8.95 -12.39
N GLY A 115 14.72 8.90 -11.40
CA GLY A 115 16.11 8.52 -11.56
C GLY A 115 16.36 7.04 -11.83
N GLY A 116 15.33 6.18 -11.71
CA GLY A 116 15.42 4.74 -11.88
C GLY A 116 15.73 3.96 -10.60
N TYR A 117 15.64 4.59 -9.42
CA TYR A 117 15.79 3.89 -8.14
C TYR A 117 14.59 2.99 -7.84
N SER A 118 14.82 1.90 -7.10
CA SER A 118 13.74 1.00 -6.69
C SER A 118 12.75 1.69 -5.75
N ASP A 119 11.50 1.21 -5.75
CA ASP A 119 10.46 1.69 -4.83
C ASP A 119 10.88 1.48 -3.37
N GLU A 120 11.51 0.33 -3.09
CA GLU A 120 11.99 -0.04 -1.77
C GLU A 120 13.01 0.98 -1.23
N LEU A 121 14.09 1.24 -1.97
CA LEU A 121 15.13 2.18 -1.54
C LEU A 121 14.59 3.61 -1.46
N ALA A 122 13.77 4.02 -2.43
CA ALA A 122 13.16 5.34 -2.45
C ALA A 122 12.31 5.59 -1.21
N ARG A 123 11.44 4.64 -0.84
CA ARG A 123 10.63 4.76 0.38
C ARG A 123 11.47 4.74 1.65
N GLN A 124 12.47 3.87 1.73
CA GLN A 124 13.35 3.78 2.89
C GLN A 124 14.08 5.10 3.16
N LEU A 125 14.71 5.70 2.14
CA LEU A 125 15.44 6.96 2.31
C LEU A 125 14.51 8.11 2.65
N VAL A 126 13.41 8.23 1.92
CA VAL A 126 12.45 9.29 2.14
C VAL A 126 11.78 9.21 3.52
N ALA A 127 11.57 8.01 4.06
CA ALA A 127 11.04 7.82 5.41
C ALA A 127 11.97 8.43 6.49
N LEU A 128 13.29 8.40 6.25
CA LEU A 128 14.32 8.94 7.15
C LEU A 128 14.51 10.46 7.05
N LEU A 129 13.82 11.14 6.11
CA LEU A 129 13.93 12.60 5.96
C LEU A 129 13.55 13.30 7.27
N PRO A 130 14.45 14.15 7.83
CA PRO A 130 14.18 14.90 9.05
C PRO A 130 12.90 15.74 8.96
N VAL A 131 12.12 15.75 10.04
CA VAL A 131 10.83 16.46 10.11
C VAL A 131 10.98 17.93 9.74
N HIS A 132 12.05 18.58 10.20
CA HIS A 132 12.32 19.98 9.93
C HIS A 132 12.66 20.29 8.47
N LEU A 133 13.03 19.30 7.65
CA LEU A 133 13.26 19.46 6.21
C LEU A 133 12.01 19.10 5.39
N ASN A 134 10.94 18.63 6.04
CA ASN A 134 9.80 18.05 5.35
C ASN A 134 8.65 19.02 5.09
N HIS A 135 8.49 20.01 5.98
CA HIS A 135 7.27 20.83 6.05
C HIS A 135 7.36 22.17 5.29
N SER A 136 8.36 22.35 4.42
CA SER A 136 8.51 23.59 3.65
C SER A 136 9.13 23.38 2.27
N ALA A 137 8.50 23.91 1.23
CA ALA A 137 9.07 23.95 -0.12
C ALA A 137 10.37 24.76 -0.20
N LYS A 138 10.57 25.74 0.70
CA LYS A 138 11.84 26.50 0.79
C LYS A 138 13.02 25.63 1.20
N GLN A 139 12.76 24.46 1.78
CA GLN A 139 13.78 23.50 2.20
C GLN A 139 13.97 22.37 1.19
N LEU A 140 13.33 22.41 0.02
CA LEU A 140 13.47 21.34 -0.97
C LEU A 140 14.94 21.17 -1.40
N THR A 141 15.69 22.26 -1.58
CA THR A 141 17.12 22.21 -1.89
C THR A 141 17.90 21.51 -0.77
N ALA A 142 17.70 21.91 0.49
CA ALA A 142 18.32 21.27 1.64
C ALA A 142 17.89 19.79 1.81
N ALA A 143 16.65 19.45 1.45
CA ALA A 143 16.14 18.09 1.46
C ALA A 143 16.75 17.23 0.33
N GLN A 144 17.03 17.84 -0.84
CA GLN A 144 17.76 17.21 -1.94
C GLN A 144 19.22 16.99 -1.57
N GLU A 145 19.91 18.00 -1.03
CA GLU A 145 21.27 17.88 -0.51
C GLU A 145 21.36 16.78 0.57
N TRP A 146 20.38 16.73 1.48
CA TRP A 146 20.28 15.65 2.46
C TRP A 146 20.15 14.28 1.80
N LEU A 147 19.30 14.14 0.77
CA LEU A 147 19.12 12.88 0.05
C LEU A 147 20.43 12.46 -0.66
N GLU A 148 21.11 13.39 -1.31
CA GLU A 148 22.40 13.16 -1.97
C GLU A 148 23.45 12.68 -0.97
N GLN A 149 23.52 13.31 0.21
CA GLN A 149 24.38 12.87 1.31
C GLN A 149 24.01 11.45 1.80
N GLN A 150 22.72 11.14 1.92
CA GLN A 150 22.27 9.81 2.35
C GLN A 150 22.61 8.72 1.33
N LEU A 151 22.52 9.01 0.03
CA LEU A 151 22.95 8.11 -1.04
C LEU A 151 24.46 7.94 -1.03
N GLY A 152 25.21 9.04 -0.95
CA GLY A 152 26.68 9.04 -0.91
C GLY A 152 27.22 8.25 0.28
N ALA A 153 26.61 8.37 1.45
CA ALA A 153 26.99 7.61 2.65
C ALA A 153 26.74 6.09 2.54
N ARG A 154 25.93 5.63 1.59
CA ARG A 154 25.60 4.22 1.38
C ARG A 154 26.34 3.59 0.20
N ILE A 155 26.93 4.40 -0.68
CA ILE A 155 27.69 3.91 -1.82
C ILE A 155 29.15 3.73 -1.38
N SER A 156 29.55 2.46 -1.26
CA SER A 156 30.96 2.11 -1.02
C SER A 156 31.74 2.30 -2.32
N HIS A 157 32.88 2.99 -2.25
CA HIS A 157 33.74 3.24 -3.39
C HIS A 157 35.20 3.38 -2.94
N HIS A 158 36.13 3.16 -3.86
CA HIS A 158 37.54 3.51 -3.65
C HIS A 158 37.82 4.87 -4.29
N ALA A 159 38.30 5.81 -3.48
CA ALA A 159 38.65 7.15 -3.93
C ALA A 159 40.00 7.19 -4.69
N GLY A 160 40.86 6.17 -4.49
CA GLY A 160 42.11 6.03 -5.22
C GLY A 160 41.85 5.57 -6.65
N THR A 161 42.41 6.30 -7.64
CA THR A 161 42.09 6.14 -9.07
C THR A 161 42.35 4.73 -9.60
N TRP A 162 43.19 3.94 -8.92
CA TRP A 162 43.59 2.60 -9.37
C TRP A 162 43.96 1.66 -8.21
N ASP A 163 43.28 1.75 -7.06
CA ASP A 163 43.54 0.84 -5.92
C ASP A 163 43.44 -0.64 -6.32
N LEU A 164 42.56 -0.94 -7.28
CA LEU A 164 42.40 -2.26 -7.87
C LEU A 164 43.70 -2.80 -8.50
N LEU A 165 44.53 -1.92 -9.06
CA LEU A 165 45.79 -2.26 -9.73
C LEU A 165 46.95 -2.44 -8.74
N GLU A 166 46.78 -2.03 -7.48
CA GLU A 166 47.80 -2.26 -6.45
C GLU A 166 47.79 -3.70 -5.94
N HIS A 167 46.70 -4.43 -6.19
CA HIS A 167 46.53 -5.84 -5.86
C HIS A 167 47.70 -6.69 -6.37
N GLN A 168 48.07 -7.71 -5.59
CA GLN A 168 49.07 -8.70 -5.97
C GLN A 168 48.40 -10.07 -6.03
N GLY A 169 48.65 -10.81 -7.11
CA GLY A 169 47.99 -12.10 -7.38
C GLY A 169 47.00 -12.01 -8.52
N VAL A 170 45.85 -12.69 -8.39
CA VAL A 170 44.87 -12.84 -9.47
C VAL A 170 43.74 -11.82 -9.32
N LEU A 171 43.42 -11.12 -10.40
CA LEU A 171 42.28 -10.22 -10.50
C LEU A 171 41.38 -10.68 -11.65
N ALA A 172 40.21 -11.21 -11.33
CA ALA A 172 39.28 -11.77 -12.31
C ALA A 172 38.07 -10.88 -12.53
N LEU A 173 37.84 -10.49 -13.79
CA LEU A 173 36.68 -9.69 -14.19
C LEU A 173 35.54 -10.60 -14.62
N VAL A 174 34.43 -10.59 -13.88
CA VAL A 174 33.28 -11.46 -14.12
C VAL A 174 32.03 -10.65 -14.43
N GLY A 175 31.05 -11.27 -15.10
CA GLY A 175 29.76 -10.64 -15.39
C GLY A 175 29.12 -11.14 -16.69
N PRO A 176 27.88 -10.71 -16.98
CA PRO A 176 27.08 -11.23 -18.08
C PRO A 176 27.67 -10.96 -19.46
N THR A 177 27.11 -11.61 -20.49
CA THR A 177 27.47 -11.36 -21.89
C THR A 177 27.28 -9.88 -22.25
N GLY A 178 28.18 -9.33 -23.06
CA GLY A 178 28.08 -7.94 -23.53
C GLY A 178 28.33 -6.84 -22.48
N VAL A 179 28.64 -7.18 -21.22
CA VAL A 179 28.86 -6.20 -20.14
C VAL A 179 30.14 -5.36 -20.30
N GLY A 180 31.04 -5.73 -21.21
CA GLY A 180 32.30 -5.01 -21.46
C GLY A 180 33.54 -5.55 -20.74
N LYS A 181 33.57 -6.84 -20.37
CA LYS A 181 34.73 -7.50 -19.71
C LYS A 181 36.04 -7.31 -20.47
N THR A 182 36.14 -7.82 -21.71
CA THR A 182 37.37 -7.76 -22.52
C THR A 182 37.90 -6.34 -22.70
N THR A 183 37.02 -5.37 -22.98
CA THR A 183 37.40 -3.96 -23.11
C THR A 183 37.86 -3.37 -21.78
N THR A 184 37.21 -3.71 -20.67
CA THR A 184 37.63 -3.28 -19.32
C THR A 184 38.97 -3.90 -18.94
N THR A 185 39.21 -5.17 -19.27
CA THR A 185 40.50 -5.86 -19.11
C THR A 185 41.60 -5.09 -19.84
N ALA A 186 41.40 -4.77 -21.12
CA ALA A 186 42.38 -4.01 -21.90
C ALA A 186 42.69 -2.63 -21.31
N LYS A 187 41.65 -1.92 -20.83
CA LYS A 187 41.79 -0.62 -20.15
C LYS A 187 42.61 -0.73 -18.86
N LEU A 188 42.28 -1.69 -18.01
CA LEU A 188 43.02 -1.94 -16.76
C LEU A 188 44.47 -2.36 -17.03
N ALA A 189 44.68 -3.23 -18.03
CA ALA A 189 46.01 -3.66 -18.44
C ALA A 189 46.89 -2.47 -18.88
N ALA A 190 46.35 -1.60 -19.74
CA ALA A 190 47.08 -0.42 -20.20
C ALA A 190 47.45 0.52 -19.04
N HIS A 191 46.51 0.82 -18.13
CA HIS A 191 46.80 1.63 -16.93
C HIS A 191 47.81 0.96 -16.00
N TYR A 192 47.78 -0.37 -15.87
CA TYR A 192 48.76 -1.12 -15.09
C TYR A 192 50.16 -1.01 -15.70
N VAL A 193 50.30 -1.25 -17.00
CA VAL A 193 51.57 -1.18 -17.73
C VAL A 193 52.18 0.22 -17.62
N MET A 194 51.36 1.26 -17.74
CA MET A 194 51.80 2.65 -17.56
C MET A 194 52.37 2.94 -16.16
N ARG A 195 51.96 2.19 -15.13
CA ARG A 195 52.41 2.37 -13.73
C ARG A 195 53.52 1.44 -13.29
N HIS A 196 53.46 0.18 -13.68
CA HIS A 196 54.30 -0.89 -13.12
C HIS A 196 55.12 -1.63 -14.18
N GLY A 197 55.06 -1.17 -15.44
CA GLY A 197 55.70 -1.83 -16.57
C GLY A 197 54.95 -3.08 -17.04
N HIS A 198 55.33 -3.59 -18.21
CA HIS A 198 54.68 -4.74 -18.84
C HIS A 198 55.15 -6.08 -18.29
N ASP A 199 56.40 -6.17 -17.82
CA ASP A 199 57.00 -7.42 -17.33
C ASP A 199 56.25 -8.03 -16.13
N SER A 200 55.66 -7.17 -15.30
CA SER A 200 54.99 -7.54 -14.05
C SER A 200 53.51 -7.91 -14.22
N LEU A 201 52.99 -7.87 -15.44
CA LEU A 201 51.60 -8.21 -15.79
C LEU A 201 51.53 -9.50 -16.62
N LEU A 202 50.51 -10.30 -16.35
CA LEU A 202 50.08 -11.43 -17.18
C LEU A 202 48.61 -11.26 -17.53
N LEU A 203 48.27 -11.34 -18.82
CA LEU A 203 46.89 -11.40 -19.27
C LEU A 203 46.45 -12.84 -19.46
N VAL A 204 45.27 -13.18 -18.93
CA VAL A 204 44.67 -14.49 -19.11
C VAL A 204 43.27 -14.33 -19.65
N THR A 205 42.92 -15.08 -20.69
CA THR A 205 41.53 -15.19 -21.12
C THR A 205 41.02 -16.61 -20.92
N THR A 206 39.78 -16.72 -20.44
CA THR A 206 39.02 -17.99 -20.40
C THR A 206 37.92 -18.03 -21.46
N ASP A 207 37.81 -17.00 -22.31
CA ASP A 207 36.86 -16.94 -23.42
C ASP A 207 37.44 -17.64 -24.66
N SER A 208 37.46 -18.98 -24.63
CA SER A 208 37.86 -19.82 -25.77
C SER A 208 36.78 -19.98 -26.84
N TYR A 209 35.57 -19.46 -26.59
CA TYR A 209 34.40 -19.64 -27.46
C TYR A 209 34.22 -18.47 -28.44
N ARG A 210 34.54 -17.23 -28.01
CA ARG A 210 34.38 -16.03 -28.84
C ARG A 210 35.71 -15.63 -29.49
N ILE A 211 35.97 -16.18 -30.68
CA ILE A 211 37.18 -15.92 -31.49
C ILE A 211 37.52 -14.41 -31.55
N GLY A 212 36.52 -13.55 -31.80
CA GLY A 212 36.74 -12.10 -31.88
C GLY A 212 37.14 -11.43 -30.56
N ALA A 213 36.65 -11.91 -29.41
CA ALA A 213 37.01 -11.34 -28.10
C ALA A 213 38.44 -11.72 -27.72
N GLN A 214 38.83 -12.98 -27.95
CA GLN A 214 40.20 -13.45 -27.73
C GLN A 214 41.19 -12.72 -28.64
N GLN A 215 40.89 -12.58 -29.93
CA GLN A 215 41.73 -11.83 -30.87
C GLN A 215 41.84 -10.35 -30.48
N GLN A 216 40.73 -9.74 -30.04
CA GLN A 216 40.74 -8.36 -29.57
C GLN A 216 41.68 -8.17 -28.38
N LEU A 217 41.63 -9.06 -27.38
CA LEU A 217 42.53 -8.98 -26.23
C LEU A 217 43.99 -9.27 -26.63
N ALA A 218 44.23 -10.19 -27.57
CA ALA A 218 45.57 -10.48 -28.08
C ALA A 218 46.21 -9.28 -28.78
N ILE A 219 45.44 -8.53 -29.57
CA ILE A 219 45.91 -7.28 -30.18
C ILE A 219 46.33 -6.27 -29.10
N TYR A 220 45.52 -6.10 -28.04
CA TYR A 220 45.90 -5.22 -26.95
C TYR A 220 47.14 -5.71 -26.20
N ALA A 221 47.28 -7.02 -25.97
CA ALA A 221 48.45 -7.61 -25.33
C ALA A 221 49.72 -7.34 -26.16
N GLU A 222 49.67 -7.51 -27.48
CA GLU A 222 50.76 -7.21 -28.40
C GLU A 222 51.13 -5.71 -28.37
N LEU A 223 50.12 -4.83 -28.46
CA LEU A 223 50.33 -3.37 -28.39
C LEU A 223 50.95 -2.90 -27.07
N LEU A 224 50.62 -3.57 -25.96
CA LEU A 224 51.13 -3.27 -24.62
C LEU A 224 52.44 -4.01 -24.30
N ASN A 225 52.92 -4.88 -25.20
CA ASN A 225 54.03 -5.82 -24.97
C ASN A 225 53.83 -6.68 -23.72
N VAL A 226 52.60 -7.11 -23.45
CA VAL A 226 52.24 -7.94 -22.29
C VAL A 226 52.03 -9.38 -22.72
N GLU A 227 52.55 -10.30 -21.93
CA GLU A 227 52.33 -11.73 -22.12
C GLU A 227 50.86 -12.09 -21.91
N MET A 228 50.25 -12.79 -22.87
CA MET A 228 48.88 -13.25 -22.82
C MET A 228 48.77 -14.75 -23.01
N HIS A 229 47.95 -15.41 -22.20
CA HIS A 229 47.61 -16.83 -22.35
C HIS A 229 46.10 -17.05 -22.42
N ALA A 230 45.69 -17.94 -23.31
CA ALA A 230 44.31 -18.43 -23.35
C ALA A 230 44.26 -19.79 -22.64
N LEU A 231 43.39 -19.92 -21.65
CA LEU A 231 43.13 -21.18 -20.97
C LEU A 231 42.23 -22.06 -21.83
N ALA A 232 42.64 -23.30 -22.07
CA ALA A 232 41.81 -24.26 -22.79
C ALA A 232 40.64 -24.73 -21.93
N GLU A 233 39.65 -25.35 -22.56
CA GLU A 233 38.51 -25.87 -21.83
C GLU A 233 38.92 -27.05 -20.93
N GLY A 234 38.67 -26.92 -19.63
CA GLY A 234 39.09 -27.90 -18.61
C GLY A 234 40.39 -27.53 -17.89
N ASP A 235 41.16 -26.59 -18.42
CA ASP A 235 42.33 -26.06 -17.71
C ASP A 235 41.91 -25.19 -16.52
N THR A 236 42.77 -25.18 -15.50
CA THR A 236 42.61 -24.36 -14.29
C THR A 236 43.76 -23.37 -14.20
N MET A 237 43.65 -22.38 -13.30
CA MET A 237 44.72 -21.40 -13.09
C MET A 237 46.08 -22.05 -12.72
N ASN A 238 46.08 -23.25 -12.15
CA ASN A 238 47.29 -24.00 -11.79
C ASN A 238 48.16 -24.35 -13.00
N SER A 239 47.59 -24.51 -14.20
CA SER A 239 48.39 -24.78 -15.41
C SER A 239 49.26 -23.59 -15.82
N LEU A 240 49.01 -22.40 -15.28
CA LEU A 240 49.77 -21.18 -15.54
C LEU A 240 50.80 -20.87 -14.44
N GLN A 241 50.98 -21.73 -13.44
CA GLN A 241 51.84 -21.48 -12.29
C GLN A 241 53.25 -21.00 -12.68
N GLU A 242 53.92 -21.67 -13.63
CA GLU A 242 55.25 -21.27 -14.11
C GLU A 242 55.26 -19.88 -14.76
N LYS A 243 54.21 -19.56 -15.53
CA LYS A 243 54.06 -18.26 -16.24
C LYS A 243 53.68 -17.12 -15.29
N MET A 244 53.02 -17.45 -14.17
CA MET A 244 52.68 -16.50 -13.12
C MET A 244 53.89 -16.15 -12.24
N GLN A 245 54.98 -16.93 -12.29
CA GLN A 245 56.19 -16.62 -11.52
C GLN A 245 56.81 -15.29 -11.97
N GLY A 246 57.15 -14.44 -11.00
CA GLY A 246 57.69 -13.11 -11.25
C GLY A 246 56.66 -12.07 -11.70
N LYS A 247 55.40 -12.46 -11.94
CA LYS A 247 54.30 -11.53 -12.24
C LYS A 247 53.72 -11.00 -10.93
N ARG A 248 53.51 -9.69 -10.85
CA ARG A 248 52.86 -9.05 -9.71
C ARG A 248 51.34 -9.16 -9.82
N LEU A 249 50.78 -9.01 -11.02
CA LEU A 249 49.35 -9.09 -11.28
C LEU A 249 49.05 -10.04 -12.44
N VAL A 250 48.03 -10.87 -12.25
CA VAL A 250 47.42 -11.70 -13.29
C VAL A 250 46.00 -11.22 -13.49
N LEU A 251 45.74 -10.59 -14.64
CA LEU A 251 44.43 -10.05 -14.97
C LEU A 251 43.67 -11.03 -15.88
N VAL A 252 42.53 -11.52 -15.38
CA VAL A 252 41.75 -12.57 -16.02
C VAL A 252 40.49 -11.98 -16.66
N ASP A 253 40.40 -12.06 -17.99
CA ASP A 253 39.17 -11.83 -18.76
C ASP A 253 38.35 -13.12 -18.80
N THR A 254 37.18 -13.11 -18.16
CA THR A 254 36.31 -14.29 -18.16
C THR A 254 35.37 -14.32 -19.35
N VAL A 255 35.00 -15.53 -19.79
CA VAL A 255 33.88 -15.70 -20.73
C VAL A 255 32.61 -15.04 -20.19
N GLY A 256 31.87 -14.35 -21.06
CA GLY A 256 30.56 -13.83 -20.70
C GLY A 256 29.54 -14.95 -20.60
N MET A 257 28.88 -15.07 -19.45
CA MET A 257 27.84 -16.07 -19.25
C MET A 257 26.56 -15.42 -18.75
N SER A 258 25.43 -15.89 -19.29
CA SER A 258 24.13 -15.59 -18.70
C SER A 258 24.13 -16.00 -17.24
N GLN A 259 23.55 -15.17 -16.38
CA GLN A 259 23.33 -15.49 -14.97
C GLN A 259 22.47 -16.74 -14.78
N ARG A 260 21.78 -17.20 -15.83
CA ARG A 260 20.96 -18.42 -15.84
C ARG A 260 21.66 -19.65 -16.43
N ASP A 261 22.91 -19.52 -16.89
CA ASP A 261 23.69 -20.66 -17.38
C ASP A 261 24.17 -21.52 -16.20
N GLN A 262 23.86 -22.82 -16.22
CA GLN A 262 24.23 -23.76 -15.16
C GLN A 262 25.75 -23.92 -15.01
N ARG A 263 26.52 -23.65 -16.07
CA ARG A 263 27.98 -23.75 -16.07
C ARG A 263 28.68 -22.60 -15.36
N LEU A 264 27.96 -21.51 -15.05
CA LEU A 264 28.55 -20.33 -14.41
C LEU A 264 29.23 -20.67 -13.08
N ALA A 265 28.64 -21.57 -12.28
CA ALA A 265 29.20 -22.02 -11.02
C ALA A 265 30.58 -22.67 -11.19
N GLN A 266 30.70 -23.57 -12.18
CA GLN A 266 31.97 -24.25 -12.48
C GLN A 266 33.04 -23.27 -12.94
N LYS A 267 32.66 -22.26 -13.75
CA LYS A 267 33.61 -21.25 -14.23
C LYS A 267 34.10 -20.32 -13.13
N ILE A 268 33.23 -19.91 -12.19
CA ILE A 268 33.65 -19.11 -11.03
C ILE A 268 34.57 -19.95 -10.13
N ALA A 269 34.23 -21.22 -9.87
CA ALA A 269 35.08 -22.12 -9.08
C ALA A 269 36.46 -22.33 -9.71
N ALA A 270 36.56 -22.42 -11.04
CA ALA A 270 37.82 -22.60 -11.76
C ALA A 270 38.81 -21.42 -11.61
N LEU A 271 38.33 -20.24 -11.18
CA LEU A 271 39.19 -19.08 -10.88
C LEU A 271 39.94 -19.23 -9.54
N GLY A 272 39.43 -20.09 -8.65
CA GLY A 272 39.93 -20.27 -7.28
C GLY A 272 40.62 -21.61 -7.15
N ALA A 273 41.81 -21.74 -7.73
CA ALA A 273 42.66 -22.88 -7.44
C ALA A 273 43.25 -22.77 -6.02
N ASP A 274 43.44 -23.91 -5.33
CA ASP A 274 43.77 -23.97 -3.91
C ASP A 274 45.01 -23.11 -3.53
N ASP A 275 46.01 -23.02 -4.42
CA ASP A 275 47.25 -22.28 -4.18
C ASP A 275 47.10 -20.74 -4.27
N TYR A 276 46.09 -20.24 -4.98
CA TYR A 276 45.93 -18.81 -5.28
C TYR A 276 44.67 -18.19 -4.69
N LYS A 277 43.81 -19.00 -4.08
CA LYS A 277 42.47 -18.62 -3.60
C LYS A 277 42.48 -17.37 -2.72
N ASP A 278 43.42 -17.26 -1.79
CA ASP A 278 43.53 -16.11 -0.87
C ASP A 278 44.04 -14.83 -1.55
N SER A 279 44.69 -14.97 -2.70
CA SER A 279 45.19 -13.86 -3.54
C SER A 279 44.29 -13.55 -4.74
N THR A 280 43.18 -14.28 -4.91
CA THR A 280 42.24 -14.08 -6.02
C THR A 280 41.15 -13.10 -5.62
N ARG A 281 41.09 -11.97 -6.32
CA ARG A 281 40.05 -10.96 -6.19
C ARG A 281 39.11 -11.01 -7.39
N VAL A 282 37.82 -11.16 -7.13
CA VAL A 282 36.78 -11.21 -8.18
C VAL A 282 36.01 -9.90 -8.23
N VAL A 283 35.94 -9.30 -9.42
CA VAL A 283 35.30 -7.99 -9.65
C VAL A 283 34.14 -8.16 -10.63
N LEU A 284 32.94 -7.79 -10.18
CA LEU A 284 31.73 -7.89 -10.99
C LEU A 284 31.54 -6.66 -11.87
N LEU A 285 31.43 -6.85 -13.17
CA LEU A 285 31.02 -5.78 -14.07
C LEU A 285 29.50 -5.66 -14.12
N LEU A 286 29.00 -4.44 -14.01
CA LEU A 286 27.58 -4.10 -14.08
C LEU A 286 27.35 -3.12 -15.23
N ASN A 287 26.51 -3.50 -16.19
CA ASN A 287 26.12 -2.65 -17.31
C ASN A 287 25.06 -1.64 -16.83
N ALA A 288 25.45 -0.37 -16.71
CA ALA A 288 24.58 0.70 -16.22
C ALA A 288 23.34 0.96 -17.09
N ALA A 289 23.33 0.52 -18.35
CA ALA A 289 22.18 0.63 -19.25
C ALA A 289 21.19 -0.56 -19.14
N SER A 290 21.47 -1.54 -18.27
CA SER A 290 20.58 -2.70 -18.04
C SER A 290 19.41 -2.35 -17.13
N GLN A 291 18.31 -3.10 -17.26
CA GLN A 291 17.15 -2.97 -16.39
C GLN A 291 17.52 -3.27 -14.92
N PRO A 292 16.96 -2.54 -13.94
CA PRO A 292 17.24 -2.74 -12.51
C PRO A 292 17.04 -4.19 -12.04
N GLU A 293 16.01 -4.88 -12.53
CA GLU A 293 15.70 -6.26 -12.20
C GLU A 293 16.80 -7.21 -12.69
N THR A 294 17.34 -6.95 -13.89
CA THR A 294 18.46 -7.73 -14.45
C THR A 294 19.73 -7.50 -13.65
N LEU A 295 20.01 -6.25 -13.27
CA LEU A 295 21.18 -5.91 -12.46
C LEU A 295 21.15 -6.59 -11.08
N ALA A 296 20.00 -6.59 -10.42
CA ALA A 296 19.81 -7.26 -9.14
C ALA A 296 19.94 -8.79 -9.25
N GLU A 297 19.40 -9.41 -10.31
CA GLU A 297 19.55 -10.85 -10.57
C GLU A 297 21.03 -11.21 -10.74
N VAL A 298 21.76 -10.44 -11.57
CA VAL A 298 23.19 -10.62 -11.80
C VAL A 298 23.98 -10.49 -10.50
N ALA A 299 23.79 -9.42 -9.74
CA ALA A 299 24.52 -9.22 -8.48
C ALA A 299 24.26 -10.36 -7.49
N THR A 300 23.00 -10.77 -7.33
CA THR A 300 22.62 -11.89 -6.44
C THR A 300 23.33 -13.19 -6.81
N ILE A 301 23.27 -13.58 -8.09
CA ILE A 301 23.79 -14.87 -8.54
C ILE A 301 25.32 -14.90 -8.45
N TYR A 302 26.00 -13.86 -8.92
CA TYR A 302 27.47 -13.81 -8.86
C TYR A 302 27.99 -13.75 -7.41
N GLN A 303 27.32 -13.02 -6.52
CA GLN A 303 27.67 -13.01 -5.09
C GLN A 303 27.48 -14.37 -4.43
N ARG A 304 26.35 -15.05 -4.71
CA ARG A 304 26.08 -16.39 -4.19
C ARG A 304 27.13 -17.40 -4.65
N LEU A 305 27.37 -17.48 -5.96
CA LEU A 305 28.32 -18.43 -6.53
C LEU A 305 29.77 -18.14 -6.10
N GLY A 306 30.13 -16.86 -5.98
CA GLY A 306 31.40 -16.46 -5.42
C GLY A 306 31.57 -16.92 -3.96
N ALA A 307 30.54 -16.72 -3.13
CA ALA A 307 30.57 -17.20 -1.74
C ALA A 307 30.69 -18.73 -1.64
N GLU A 308 29.91 -19.48 -2.44
CA GLU A 308 29.96 -20.94 -2.51
C GLU A 308 31.34 -21.46 -2.96
N SER A 309 32.01 -20.72 -3.84
CA SER A 309 33.36 -21.06 -4.34
C SER A 309 34.49 -20.57 -3.42
N GLY A 310 34.18 -19.84 -2.35
CA GLY A 310 35.15 -19.18 -1.47
C GLY A 310 35.89 -18.00 -2.13
N LEU A 311 35.31 -17.40 -3.16
CA LEU A 311 35.76 -16.21 -3.87
C LEU A 311 34.70 -15.10 -3.75
N PRO A 312 34.59 -14.42 -2.59
CA PRO A 312 33.50 -13.48 -2.35
C PRO A 312 33.55 -12.29 -3.32
N VAL A 313 32.43 -12.04 -4.00
CA VAL A 313 32.28 -10.90 -4.91
C VAL A 313 31.81 -9.68 -4.13
N ARG A 314 32.72 -8.75 -3.87
CA ARG A 314 32.45 -7.51 -3.11
C ARG A 314 32.70 -6.24 -3.91
N ASP A 315 33.39 -6.36 -5.03
CA ASP A 315 33.84 -5.25 -5.85
C ASP A 315 33.10 -5.23 -7.17
N CYS A 316 32.87 -4.03 -7.70
CA CYS A 316 32.29 -3.87 -9.02
C CYS A 316 32.94 -2.78 -9.86
N VAL A 317 32.77 -2.91 -11.17
CA VAL A 317 33.05 -1.86 -12.16
C VAL A 317 31.75 -1.54 -12.87
N LEU A 318 31.39 -0.26 -12.90
CA LEU A 318 30.22 0.20 -13.63
C LEU A 318 30.61 0.45 -15.08
N THR A 319 29.98 -0.23 -16.03
CA THR A 319 30.28 -0.09 -17.46
C THR A 319 29.11 0.52 -18.22
N LYS A 320 29.39 1.03 -19.43
CA LYS A 320 28.39 1.60 -20.35
C LYS A 320 27.58 2.73 -19.71
N LEU A 321 28.24 3.56 -18.90
CA LEU A 321 27.60 4.72 -18.27
C LEU A 321 27.16 5.76 -19.31
N ASP A 322 27.89 5.84 -20.42
CA ASP A 322 27.60 6.66 -21.60
C ASP A 322 26.37 6.19 -22.39
N GLU A 323 25.96 4.93 -22.24
CA GLU A 323 24.78 4.36 -22.90
C GLU A 323 23.55 4.35 -21.98
N SER A 324 23.69 4.73 -20.70
CA SER A 324 22.60 4.64 -19.72
C SER A 324 21.70 5.88 -19.75
N ALA A 325 20.39 5.66 -19.91
CA ALA A 325 19.40 6.71 -19.74
C ALA A 325 19.13 7.05 -18.26
N LEU A 326 19.31 6.08 -17.36
CA LEU A 326 18.98 6.18 -15.94
C LEU A 326 20.02 5.48 -15.08
N LEU A 327 20.76 6.26 -14.28
CA LEU A 327 21.80 5.73 -13.40
C LEU A 327 21.26 5.19 -12.06
N GLY A 328 20.04 5.53 -11.66
CA GLY A 328 19.49 5.10 -10.38
C GLY A 328 19.40 3.60 -10.23
N GLY A 329 19.15 2.84 -11.30
CA GLY A 329 19.05 1.38 -11.25
C GLY A 329 20.37 0.69 -10.86
N VAL A 330 21.49 1.16 -11.41
CA VAL A 330 22.81 0.60 -11.08
C VAL A 330 23.30 1.04 -9.71
N LEU A 331 23.05 2.30 -9.32
CA LEU A 331 23.39 2.79 -7.98
C LEU A 331 22.55 2.10 -6.89
N ASP A 332 21.27 1.91 -7.14
CA ASP A 332 20.37 1.13 -6.27
C ASP A 332 20.86 -0.31 -6.06
N THR A 333 21.29 -0.97 -7.14
CA THR A 333 21.88 -2.32 -7.09
C THR A 333 23.16 -2.32 -6.25
N VAL A 334 24.07 -1.38 -6.46
CA VAL A 334 25.30 -1.25 -5.67
C VAL A 334 25.01 -1.10 -4.18
N ILE A 335 24.06 -0.23 -3.82
CA ILE A 335 23.65 0.02 -2.43
C ILE A 335 23.06 -1.25 -1.80
N ARG A 336 22.08 -1.89 -2.45
CA ARG A 336 21.39 -3.06 -1.89
C ARG A 336 22.30 -4.29 -1.78
N HIS A 337 23.20 -4.47 -2.73
CA HIS A 337 24.16 -5.58 -2.75
C HIS A 337 25.48 -5.30 -2.03
N LYS A 338 25.63 -4.09 -1.46
CA LYS A 338 26.84 -3.64 -0.75
C LYS A 338 28.12 -3.85 -1.57
N LEU A 339 28.04 -3.58 -2.87
CA LEU A 339 29.19 -3.65 -3.76
C LEU A 339 30.03 -2.38 -3.61
N THR A 340 31.34 -2.53 -3.75
CA THR A 340 32.28 -1.42 -3.72
C THR A 340 32.68 -1.06 -5.13
N ILE A 341 32.39 0.17 -5.56
CA ILE A 341 32.73 0.65 -6.90
C ILE A 341 34.23 0.89 -6.97
N GLN A 342 34.91 0.16 -7.85
CA GLN A 342 36.34 0.30 -8.10
C GLN A 342 36.64 1.30 -9.22
N SER A 343 35.84 1.28 -10.28
CA SER A 343 35.99 2.18 -11.42
C SER A 343 34.71 2.27 -12.26
N CYS A 344 34.70 3.26 -13.14
CA CYS A 344 33.59 3.58 -14.02
C CYS A 344 34.09 3.66 -15.47
N SER A 345 33.47 2.93 -16.39
CA SER A 345 33.75 2.99 -17.83
C SER A 345 32.66 3.79 -18.53
N VAL A 346 33.09 4.84 -19.23
CA VAL A 346 32.24 5.89 -19.83
C VAL A 346 32.37 5.99 -21.36
N GLY A 347 32.80 4.90 -22.01
CA GLY A 347 33.01 4.86 -23.45
C GLY A 347 33.82 3.65 -23.88
N GLN A 348 34.27 3.64 -25.15
CA GLN A 348 34.91 2.50 -25.79
C GLN A 348 36.43 2.64 -25.99
N ARG A 349 36.99 3.84 -25.83
CA ARG A 349 38.42 4.10 -26.06
C ARG A 349 39.29 3.46 -24.99
N VAL A 350 40.42 2.92 -25.42
CA VAL A 350 41.41 2.28 -24.56
C VAL A 350 42.72 3.06 -24.67
N PRO A 351 43.30 3.56 -23.55
CA PRO A 351 42.91 3.35 -22.15
C PRO A 351 41.99 4.41 -21.54
N GLU A 352 41.54 5.42 -22.30
CA GLU A 352 41.07 6.69 -21.75
C GLU A 352 39.67 6.62 -21.10
N ASP A 353 38.75 5.79 -21.60
CA ASP A 353 37.35 5.80 -21.18
C ASP A 353 37.10 4.93 -19.93
N ILE A 354 38.00 4.97 -18.95
CA ILE A 354 37.84 4.39 -17.61
C ILE A 354 38.41 5.35 -16.57
N GLN A 355 37.67 5.55 -15.49
CA GLN A 355 38.00 6.56 -14.49
C GLN A 355 37.64 6.10 -13.08
N ALA A 356 38.20 6.81 -12.10
CA ALA A 356 37.77 6.72 -10.71
C ALA A 356 36.27 7.05 -10.59
N PRO A 357 35.55 6.43 -9.65
CA PRO A 357 34.15 6.73 -9.44
C PRO A 357 33.96 8.12 -8.79
N ASP A 358 33.38 9.05 -9.54
CA ASP A 358 32.86 10.31 -8.97
C ASP A 358 31.44 10.09 -8.47
N ILE A 359 31.32 9.71 -7.19
CA ILE A 359 30.03 9.36 -6.57
C ILE A 359 29.09 10.57 -6.52
N VAL A 360 29.63 11.77 -6.30
CA VAL A 360 28.82 12.99 -6.26
C VAL A 360 28.21 13.23 -7.64
N ALA A 361 29.03 13.19 -8.69
CA ALA A 361 28.54 13.37 -10.06
C ALA A 361 27.51 12.29 -10.45
N LEU A 362 27.76 11.01 -10.13
CA LEU A 362 26.84 9.90 -10.42
C LEU A 362 25.48 10.08 -9.73
N ILE A 363 25.47 10.49 -8.46
CA ILE A 363 24.23 10.74 -7.73
C ILE A 363 23.49 11.93 -8.33
N SER A 364 24.17 13.06 -8.54
CA SER A 364 23.54 14.25 -9.12
C SER A 364 22.94 13.98 -10.49
N GLN A 365 23.66 13.23 -11.35
CA GLN A 365 23.14 12.78 -12.66
C GLN A 365 21.94 11.86 -12.51
N SER A 366 21.98 10.90 -11.59
CA SER A 366 20.85 9.97 -11.37
C SER A 366 19.58 10.68 -10.90
N LEU A 367 19.69 11.84 -10.25
CA LEU A 367 18.57 12.62 -9.75
C LEU A 367 18.19 13.78 -10.67
N ALA A 368 18.91 14.02 -11.77
CA ALA A 368 18.67 15.16 -12.65
C ALA A 368 17.36 15.07 -13.44
N ASN A 369 16.82 13.86 -13.64
CA ASN A 369 15.58 13.67 -14.38
C ASN A 369 14.35 14.12 -13.58
N GLU A 370 13.56 15.01 -14.18
CA GLU A 370 12.27 15.44 -13.65
C GLU A 370 11.14 14.66 -14.34
N VAL A 371 10.16 14.19 -13.57
CA VAL A 371 8.96 13.56 -14.13
C VAL A 371 7.87 14.59 -14.29
N ASN A 372 7.26 14.61 -15.48
CA ASN A 372 6.08 15.40 -15.78
C ASN A 372 4.97 15.09 -14.76
N GLU A 373 4.47 16.12 -14.07
CA GLU A 373 3.59 15.96 -12.90
C GLU A 373 2.35 15.11 -13.21
N SER A 374 1.88 15.06 -14.45
CA SER A 374 0.70 14.33 -14.89
C SER A 374 0.83 12.79 -14.92
N VAL A 375 2.04 12.23 -15.07
CA VAL A 375 2.23 10.77 -15.24
C VAL A 375 2.34 10.03 -13.91
N LEU A 376 2.86 10.70 -12.87
CA LEU A 376 2.98 10.15 -11.50
C LEU A 376 1.90 10.67 -10.53
N ALA A 377 1.10 11.66 -10.94
CA ALA A 377 0.04 12.21 -10.09
C ALA A 377 -1.26 11.43 -10.28
N GLN A 378 -1.36 10.30 -9.60
CA GLN A 378 -2.56 9.89 -8.84
C GLN A 378 -2.41 8.49 -8.21
N ALA A 379 -1.48 7.65 -8.68
CA ALA A 379 -1.43 6.24 -8.28
C ALA A 379 -0.32 5.84 -7.28
N GLU A 380 0.82 6.55 -7.19
CA GLU A 380 2.03 5.95 -6.58
C GLU A 380 2.39 6.38 -5.16
N TRP A 381 1.75 7.42 -4.62
CA TRP A 381 2.04 7.89 -3.25
C TRP A 381 0.81 7.87 -2.34
N GLU A 382 -0.02 6.86 -2.51
CA GLU A 382 -0.63 6.23 -1.35
C GLU A 382 0.51 5.52 -0.62
N GLN A 383 0.70 5.79 0.68
CA GLN A 383 1.54 4.91 1.49
C GLN A 383 1.08 3.47 1.21
N PRO A 384 1.95 2.48 0.94
CA PRO A 384 1.66 1.17 1.45
C PRO A 384 1.66 1.36 2.96
N MET A 385 0.50 1.75 3.53
CA MET A 385 0.12 1.23 4.82
C MET A 385 0.43 -0.25 4.72
N ALA A 386 1.33 -0.74 5.56
CA ALA A 386 1.85 -2.09 5.43
C ALA A 386 0.71 -3.13 5.25
N THR A 387 0.41 -3.49 4.00
CA THR A 387 -0.72 -4.36 3.60
C THR A 387 -0.32 -5.39 2.56
N GLY A 388 0.98 -5.67 2.43
CA GLY A 388 1.49 -6.86 1.77
C GLY A 388 2.77 -7.32 2.45
N LEU A 389 2.85 -8.61 2.79
CA LEU A 389 4.14 -9.23 3.13
C LEU A 389 5.00 -9.20 1.85
N ALA A 390 6.24 -8.72 1.95
CA ALA A 390 7.18 -8.82 0.84
C ALA A 390 7.30 -10.29 0.40
N ALA A 391 7.49 -10.57 -0.89
CA ALA A 391 7.59 -11.95 -1.41
C ALA A 391 8.58 -12.83 -0.61
N ASN A 392 9.67 -12.24 -0.13
CA ASN A 392 10.66 -12.90 0.73
C ASN A 392 10.13 -13.21 2.14
N GLN A 393 9.25 -12.36 2.70
CA GLN A 393 8.59 -12.62 3.98
C GLN A 393 7.54 -13.74 3.86
N VAL A 394 6.78 -13.78 2.76
CA VAL A 394 5.79 -14.84 2.48
C VAL A 394 6.47 -16.22 2.39
N ILE A 395 7.66 -16.29 1.77
CA ILE A 395 8.45 -17.53 1.68
C ILE A 395 9.04 -17.92 3.05
N SER A 396 9.56 -16.96 3.83
CA SER A 396 10.13 -17.23 5.16
C SER A 396 9.09 -17.57 6.25
N GLN A 397 7.83 -17.12 6.09
CA GLN A 397 6.75 -17.27 7.08
C GLN A 397 5.64 -18.22 6.64
N GLY A 398 5.84 -18.98 5.55
CA GLY A 398 4.79 -19.83 4.95
C GLY A 398 4.15 -20.82 5.93
N SER A 399 4.95 -21.43 6.81
CA SER A 399 4.45 -22.35 7.85
C SER A 399 3.54 -21.66 8.88
N VAL A 400 3.90 -20.44 9.30
CA VAL A 400 3.13 -19.63 10.26
C VAL A 400 1.82 -19.16 9.63
N ILE A 401 1.85 -18.74 8.36
CA ILE A 401 0.62 -18.33 7.65
C ILE A 401 -0.35 -19.51 7.54
N GLN A 402 0.17 -20.70 7.22
CA GLN A 402 -0.64 -21.91 7.09
C GLN A 402 -1.21 -22.38 8.44
N SER A 403 -0.41 -22.33 9.51
CA SER A 403 -0.88 -22.64 10.87
C SER A 403 -1.95 -21.65 11.34
N SER A 404 -1.76 -20.35 11.11
CA SER A 404 -2.74 -19.32 11.48
C SER A 404 -4.06 -19.48 10.72
N ILE A 405 -4.05 -19.82 9.41
CA ILE A 405 -5.29 -20.12 8.65
C ILE A 405 -6.01 -21.34 9.22
N GLN A 406 -5.27 -22.40 9.53
CA GLN A 406 -5.85 -23.62 10.10
C GLN A 406 -6.45 -23.36 11.49
N ALA A 407 -5.76 -22.57 12.31
CA ALA A 407 -6.27 -22.14 13.61
C ALA A 407 -7.53 -21.26 13.47
N LEU A 408 -7.58 -20.34 12.50
CA LEU A 408 -8.77 -19.53 12.23
C LEU A 408 -9.97 -20.41 11.85
N ARG A 409 -9.79 -21.41 10.97
CA ARG A 409 -10.85 -22.38 10.60
C ARG A 409 -11.33 -23.21 11.80
N ALA A 410 -10.43 -23.60 12.69
CA ALA A 410 -10.77 -24.40 13.86
C ALA A 410 -11.47 -23.59 14.96
N GLN A 411 -11.06 -22.33 15.16
CA GLN A 411 -11.52 -21.50 16.27
C GLN A 411 -12.79 -20.70 15.95
N LEU A 412 -13.07 -20.45 14.66
CA LEU A 412 -14.17 -19.60 14.23
C LEU A 412 -15.14 -20.39 13.34
N ALA A 413 -16.27 -20.81 13.91
CA ALA A 413 -17.37 -21.39 13.14
C ALA A 413 -17.86 -20.37 12.11
N GLY A 414 -18.01 -20.79 10.84
CA GLY A 414 -18.36 -19.90 9.74
C GLY A 414 -17.17 -19.24 9.02
N PHE A 415 -15.93 -19.51 9.45
CA PHE A 415 -14.73 -18.92 8.82
C PHE A 415 -14.43 -19.53 7.45
N THR A 416 -14.83 -20.78 7.20
CA THR A 416 -14.64 -21.43 5.90
C THR A 416 -15.48 -20.76 4.82
N GLU A 417 -16.72 -20.42 5.14
CA GLU A 417 -17.68 -19.69 4.31
C GLU A 417 -17.17 -18.28 4.03
N PHE A 418 -16.63 -17.62 5.05
CA PHE A 418 -15.94 -16.34 4.89
C PHE A 418 -14.73 -16.44 3.95
N GLU A 419 -13.89 -17.47 4.09
CA GLU A 419 -12.75 -17.68 3.20
C GLU A 419 -13.17 -17.98 1.75
N GLN A 420 -14.27 -18.70 1.55
CA GLN A 420 -14.85 -18.93 0.23
C GLN A 420 -15.33 -17.62 -0.40
N ALA A 421 -16.09 -16.81 0.35
CA ALA A 421 -16.53 -15.49 -0.09
C ALA A 421 -15.34 -14.54 -0.36
N TRP A 422 -14.27 -14.65 0.41
CA TRP A 422 -13.03 -13.92 0.18
C TRP A 422 -12.40 -14.28 -1.18
N ARG A 423 -12.46 -15.55 -1.61
CA ARG A 423 -11.88 -16.00 -2.89
C ARG A 423 -12.65 -15.53 -4.12
N THR A 424 -13.97 -15.30 -4.00
CA THR A 424 -14.80 -14.85 -5.12
C THR A 424 -14.52 -13.40 -5.53
N GLN A 425 -13.72 -12.65 -4.77
CA GLN A 425 -13.28 -11.29 -5.13
C GLN A 425 -12.60 -11.19 -6.51
N GLN A 426 -12.02 -12.30 -7.00
CA GLN A 426 -11.36 -12.37 -8.30
C GLN A 426 -12.32 -12.68 -9.46
N TRP A 427 -13.60 -12.94 -9.17
CA TRP A 427 -14.60 -13.23 -10.17
C TRP A 427 -15.19 -11.95 -10.75
N PRO A 428 -15.70 -11.94 -12.00
CA PRO A 428 -16.46 -10.81 -12.53
C PRO A 428 -17.63 -10.41 -11.62
N SER A 429 -17.89 -9.10 -11.48
CA SER A 429 -18.91 -8.56 -10.55
C SER A 429 -20.31 -9.22 -10.64
N PRO A 430 -20.83 -9.63 -11.82
CA PRO A 430 -22.11 -10.34 -11.90
C PRO A 430 -22.10 -11.70 -11.18
N LEU A 431 -20.98 -12.42 -11.25
CA LEU A 431 -20.80 -13.73 -10.61
C LEU A 431 -20.52 -13.60 -9.10
N GLN A 432 -19.92 -12.49 -8.67
CA GLN A 432 -19.77 -12.17 -7.24
C GLN A 432 -21.13 -12.03 -6.54
N ALA A 433 -22.11 -11.40 -7.21
CA ALA A 433 -23.45 -11.20 -6.64
C ALA A 433 -24.23 -12.52 -6.50
N MET A 434 -24.19 -13.38 -7.52
CA MET A 434 -24.90 -14.68 -7.53
C MET A 434 -24.36 -15.66 -6.48
N ALA A 435 -23.03 -15.81 -6.41
CA ALA A 435 -22.38 -16.75 -5.47
C ALA A 435 -22.64 -16.40 -4.00
N PHE A 436 -23.01 -15.15 -3.72
CA PHE A 436 -23.15 -14.63 -2.38
C PHE A 436 -24.60 -14.63 -1.89
N THR A 437 -25.57 -14.35 -2.77
CA THR A 437 -27.00 -14.48 -2.45
C THR A 437 -27.42 -15.93 -2.18
N GLU A 438 -26.82 -16.90 -2.87
CA GLU A 438 -27.08 -18.34 -2.63
C GLU A 438 -26.47 -18.83 -1.31
N ASN A 439 -25.25 -18.40 -0.96
CA ASN A 439 -24.60 -18.80 0.30
C ASN A 439 -25.19 -18.09 1.55
N ALA A 440 -25.71 -16.87 1.42
CA ALA A 440 -26.37 -16.15 2.51
C ALA A 440 -27.79 -16.63 2.79
N SER A 441 -28.46 -17.28 1.82
CA SER A 441 -29.84 -17.78 1.95
C SER A 441 -29.94 -19.26 2.33
N THR A 442 -28.86 -20.03 2.18
CA THR A 442 -28.84 -21.49 2.41
C THR A 442 -28.47 -21.90 3.83
N ALA A 443 -28.04 -20.96 4.69
CA ALA A 443 -27.55 -21.26 6.03
C ALA A 443 -28.53 -20.84 7.15
N ALA A 444 -29.22 -21.86 7.68
CA ALA A 444 -29.61 -22.02 9.08
C ALA A 444 -30.78 -21.20 9.66
N ALA A 445 -31.42 -21.82 10.66
CA ALA A 445 -32.47 -21.26 11.49
C ALA A 445 -32.12 -19.87 12.05
N ALA A 446 -33.14 -19.06 12.36
CA ALA A 446 -32.97 -17.72 12.94
C ALA A 446 -31.95 -17.73 14.10
N PRO A 447 -30.97 -16.80 14.11
CA PRO A 447 -29.93 -16.80 15.12
C PRO A 447 -30.53 -16.59 16.52
N PRO A 448 -29.94 -17.16 17.59
CA PRO A 448 -30.48 -17.01 18.94
C PRO A 448 -30.61 -15.55 19.40
N LEU A 449 -29.64 -14.70 19.03
CA LEU A 449 -29.69 -13.26 19.25
C LEU A 449 -29.30 -12.53 17.95
N LEU A 450 -29.98 -11.43 17.66
CA LEU A 450 -29.66 -10.54 16.56
C LEU A 450 -29.43 -9.12 17.08
N ARG A 451 -28.27 -8.55 16.78
CA ARG A 451 -27.95 -7.15 17.09
C ARG A 451 -28.18 -6.28 15.86
N TRP A 452 -29.03 -5.27 16.05
CA TRP A 452 -29.40 -4.33 15.01
C TRP A 452 -28.33 -3.25 14.83
N ALA A 453 -27.94 -3.03 13.58
CA ALA A 453 -27.12 -1.89 13.24
C ALA A 453 -27.90 -0.59 13.46
N ALA A 454 -27.20 0.46 13.86
CA ALA A 454 -27.80 1.78 13.94
C ALA A 454 -28.40 2.19 12.57
N PRO A 455 -29.57 2.86 12.55
CA PRO A 455 -30.25 3.23 11.32
C PRO A 455 -29.47 4.29 10.53
N GLN A 456 -28.59 5.04 11.22
CA GLN A 456 -27.71 6.02 10.61
C GLN A 456 -26.28 5.49 10.51
N PRO A 457 -25.60 5.75 9.38
CA PRO A 457 -24.16 5.50 9.26
C PRO A 457 -23.33 6.24 10.31
N LEU A 458 -22.14 5.71 10.60
CA LEU A 458 -21.18 6.40 11.47
C LEU A 458 -20.74 7.73 10.84
N GLN A 459 -20.45 8.74 11.68
CA GLN A 459 -20.00 10.06 11.21
C GLN A 459 -18.79 9.93 10.26
N GLY A 460 -18.90 10.49 9.06
CA GLY A 460 -17.86 10.43 8.03
C GLY A 460 -17.74 9.08 7.33
N TRP A 461 -18.76 8.21 7.43
CA TRP A 461 -18.88 6.96 6.69
C TRP A 461 -20.28 6.88 6.07
N GLN A 462 -20.39 6.55 4.78
CA GLN A 462 -21.68 6.62 4.06
C GLN A 462 -22.46 5.29 4.10
N HIS A 463 -21.83 4.22 4.58
CA HIS A 463 -22.43 2.89 4.58
C HIS A 463 -23.02 2.57 5.96
N ARG A 464 -24.16 1.88 5.98
CA ARG A 464 -24.72 1.32 7.21
C ARG A 464 -23.90 0.11 7.62
N THR A 465 -23.75 -0.09 8.92
CA THR A 465 -23.10 -1.32 9.43
C THR A 465 -24.03 -2.50 9.13
N PRO A 466 -23.52 -3.70 8.77
CA PRO A 466 -24.34 -4.91 8.75
C PRO A 466 -24.92 -5.23 10.13
N HIS A 467 -26.00 -5.99 10.18
CA HIS A 467 -26.46 -6.63 11.41
C HIS A 467 -25.44 -7.67 11.89
N LEU A 468 -25.47 -7.96 13.19
CA LEU A 468 -24.59 -8.95 13.80
C LEU A 468 -25.43 -10.06 14.43
N ALA A 469 -25.36 -11.25 13.84
CA ALA A 469 -25.89 -12.46 14.45
C ALA A 469 -24.98 -12.90 15.60
N LEU A 470 -25.58 -13.42 16.67
CA LEU A 470 -24.88 -13.82 17.88
C LEU A 470 -25.39 -15.19 18.36
N ASN A 471 -24.47 -16.00 18.85
CA ASN A 471 -24.76 -17.28 19.51
C ASN A 471 -25.51 -17.06 20.82
N ALA A 472 -26.10 -18.12 21.38
CA ALA A 472 -26.81 -18.08 22.65
C ALA A 472 -25.94 -17.60 23.83
N ASP A 473 -24.61 -17.70 23.75
CA ASP A 473 -23.66 -17.20 24.75
C ASP A 473 -23.25 -15.73 24.55
N GLY A 474 -23.76 -15.08 23.50
CA GLY A 474 -23.47 -13.70 23.13
C GLY A 474 -22.25 -13.52 22.22
N SER A 475 -21.57 -14.59 21.81
CA SER A 475 -20.44 -14.51 20.89
C SER A 475 -20.88 -14.24 19.43
N PRO A 476 -20.12 -13.48 18.63
CA PRO A 476 -20.42 -13.26 17.22
C PRO A 476 -20.55 -14.55 16.39
N GLN A 477 -21.51 -14.57 15.46
CA GLN A 477 -21.62 -15.58 14.39
C GLN A 477 -21.06 -15.03 13.07
N LEU A 478 -20.55 -15.94 12.23
CA LEU A 478 -20.04 -15.65 10.89
C LEU A 478 -20.87 -16.41 9.85
N PRO A 479 -21.19 -15.81 8.69
CA PRO A 479 -20.88 -14.43 8.30
C PRO A 479 -21.77 -13.39 9.00
N ALA A 480 -21.42 -12.11 8.88
CA ALA A 480 -22.32 -11.03 9.32
C ALA A 480 -23.62 -11.01 8.47
N VAL A 481 -24.62 -10.22 8.88
CA VAL A 481 -25.93 -10.22 8.22
C VAL A 481 -26.15 -8.88 7.51
N LEU A 482 -26.27 -8.90 6.18
CA LEU A 482 -26.60 -7.68 5.41
C LEU A 482 -28.08 -7.29 5.59
N GLN A 483 -28.35 -5.98 5.56
CA GLN A 483 -29.72 -5.46 5.47
C GLN A 483 -30.32 -5.85 4.12
N GLN A 484 -31.42 -6.62 4.12
CA GLN A 484 -32.15 -6.95 2.89
C GLN A 484 -33.29 -5.97 2.56
N ALA A 485 -33.71 -5.10 3.48
CA ALA A 485 -34.70 -4.04 3.21
C ALA A 485 -34.63 -2.92 4.27
N ASP A 486 -35.06 -1.71 3.91
CA ASP A 486 -35.21 -0.55 4.82
C ASP A 486 -36.43 -0.68 5.77
N GLU A 487 -37.31 -1.66 5.55
CA GLU A 487 -38.54 -1.89 6.31
C GLU A 487 -38.65 -3.35 6.75
N LEU A 488 -39.02 -3.56 8.03
CA LEU A 488 -39.40 -4.86 8.56
C LEU A 488 -40.69 -5.31 7.86
N GLN A 489 -40.61 -6.35 7.03
CA GLN A 489 -41.79 -6.99 6.47
C GLN A 489 -42.47 -7.89 7.53
N PRO A 490 -43.81 -8.01 7.52
CA PRO A 490 -44.56 -8.77 8.52
C PRO A 490 -44.20 -10.26 8.59
N ASP A 491 -43.59 -10.83 7.55
CA ASP A 491 -43.20 -12.24 7.48
C ASP A 491 -41.75 -12.51 7.93
N TYR A 492 -41.10 -11.57 8.62
CA TYR A 492 -39.72 -11.76 9.09
C TYR A 492 -39.61 -12.90 10.10
N GLN A 493 -38.70 -13.86 9.85
CA GLN A 493 -38.22 -14.78 10.89
C GLN A 493 -37.35 -14.00 11.88
N LEU A 494 -37.99 -13.37 12.87
CA LEU A 494 -37.30 -12.68 13.94
C LEU A 494 -36.48 -13.68 14.76
N ALA A 495 -35.22 -13.34 15.03
CA ALA A 495 -34.45 -13.96 16.09
C ALA A 495 -35.25 -13.95 17.41
N PRO A 496 -35.12 -14.99 18.26
CA PRO A 496 -35.78 -15.02 19.57
C PRO A 496 -35.47 -13.81 20.46
N VAL A 497 -34.29 -13.20 20.28
CA VAL A 497 -33.88 -12.01 21.02
C VAL A 497 -33.29 -10.94 20.10
N GLN A 498 -33.74 -9.70 20.27
CA GLN A 498 -33.32 -8.52 19.50
C GLN A 498 -32.51 -7.55 20.37
N LEU A 499 -31.33 -7.12 19.92
CA LEU A 499 -30.46 -6.18 20.65
C LEU A 499 -30.30 -4.89 19.86
N PHE A 500 -30.42 -3.72 20.52
CA PHE A 500 -30.31 -2.41 19.87
C PHE A 500 -29.36 -1.47 20.60
N ASP A 501 -28.52 -0.76 19.84
CA ASP A 501 -27.67 0.32 20.36
C ASP A 501 -28.37 1.67 20.47
N TYR A 502 -29.60 1.74 19.97
CA TYR A 502 -30.45 2.92 19.95
C TYR A 502 -31.83 2.52 20.45
N LEU A 503 -32.60 3.51 20.93
CA LEU A 503 -34.00 3.30 21.27
C LEU A 503 -34.82 3.23 19.96
N PRO A 504 -35.37 2.05 19.58
CA PRO A 504 -36.22 1.97 18.39
C PRO A 504 -37.57 2.66 18.63
N ALA A 505 -38.36 2.81 17.56
CA ALA A 505 -39.73 3.30 17.67
C ALA A 505 -40.56 2.40 18.60
N THR A 506 -41.44 3.00 19.40
CA THR A 506 -42.29 2.28 20.37
C THR A 506 -43.10 1.17 19.70
N THR A 507 -43.62 1.43 18.49
CA THR A 507 -44.37 0.45 17.68
C THR A 507 -43.58 -0.83 17.41
N LEU A 508 -42.25 -0.73 17.25
CA LEU A 508 -41.41 -1.90 17.03
C LEU A 508 -41.23 -2.73 18.31
N LEU A 509 -41.11 -2.07 19.46
CA LEU A 509 -41.05 -2.76 20.75
C LEU A 509 -42.37 -3.49 21.06
N GLU A 510 -43.51 -2.91 20.67
CA GLU A 510 -44.83 -3.52 20.81
C GLU A 510 -44.95 -4.79 19.94
N ILE A 511 -44.53 -4.73 18.67
CA ILE A 511 -44.48 -5.90 17.79
C ILE A 511 -43.67 -7.04 18.43
N PHE A 512 -42.52 -6.73 19.04
CA PHE A 512 -41.71 -7.75 19.70
C PHE A 512 -42.41 -8.39 20.89
N ILE A 513 -43.14 -7.60 21.67
CA ILE A 513 -43.91 -8.09 22.81
C ILE A 513 -45.01 -9.04 22.35
N GLU A 514 -45.77 -8.65 21.32
CA GLU A 514 -46.85 -9.44 20.71
C GLU A 514 -46.36 -10.78 20.17
N HIS A 515 -45.21 -10.80 19.51
CA HIS A 515 -44.61 -12.02 18.95
C HIS A 515 -43.84 -12.85 19.97
N GLY A 516 -43.82 -12.45 21.26
CA GLY A 516 -43.09 -13.16 22.31
C GLY A 516 -41.56 -13.12 22.14
N THR A 517 -41.03 -12.19 21.34
CA THR A 517 -39.60 -12.00 21.14
C THR A 517 -39.02 -11.14 22.26
N GLY A 518 -37.88 -11.56 22.80
CA GLY A 518 -37.16 -10.80 23.83
C GLY A 518 -36.38 -9.65 23.20
N TRP A 519 -36.13 -8.59 23.97
CA TRP A 519 -35.30 -7.50 23.48
C TRP A 519 -34.46 -6.85 24.57
N LEU A 520 -33.38 -6.16 24.18
CA LEU A 520 -32.57 -5.31 25.04
C LEU A 520 -32.10 -4.09 24.23
N VAL A 521 -32.32 -2.90 24.78
CA VAL A 521 -32.07 -1.63 24.11
C VAL A 521 -31.11 -0.79 24.95
N SER A 522 -30.12 -0.16 24.33
CA SER A 522 -29.26 0.84 24.98
C SER A 522 -30.01 2.16 25.19
N LEU A 523 -29.85 2.75 26.38
CA LEU A 523 -30.41 4.04 26.73
C LEU A 523 -29.31 5.07 27.03
N ASN A 524 -29.63 6.33 26.73
CA ASN A 524 -28.87 7.47 27.21
C ASN A 524 -29.41 7.93 28.57
N LEU A 525 -28.54 8.53 29.37
CA LEU A 525 -28.87 9.04 30.71
C LEU A 525 -30.01 10.08 30.75
N ASN A 526 -30.25 10.76 29.62
CA ASN A 526 -31.29 11.78 29.44
C ASN A 526 -32.58 11.24 28.82
N HIS A 527 -32.65 9.96 28.41
CA HIS A 527 -33.92 9.40 27.95
C HIS A 527 -34.93 9.49 29.09
N LYS A 528 -36.18 9.81 28.76
CA LYS A 528 -37.27 9.91 29.72
C LYS A 528 -38.11 8.65 29.66
N LEU A 529 -38.45 8.11 30.81
CA LEU A 529 -39.32 6.95 30.97
C LEU A 529 -40.41 7.29 31.98
N SER A 530 -41.62 6.77 31.77
CA SER A 530 -42.70 6.88 32.75
C SER A 530 -42.41 5.96 33.93
N PHE A 531 -42.65 6.45 35.14
CA PHE A 531 -42.61 5.66 36.37
C PHE A 531 -43.67 6.19 37.34
N GLN A 532 -44.61 5.34 37.73
CA GLN A 532 -45.74 5.72 38.60
C GLN A 532 -46.51 6.94 38.06
N GLY A 533 -46.65 7.04 36.73
CA GLY A 533 -47.36 8.12 36.06
C GLY A 533 -46.60 9.45 35.92
N ALA A 534 -45.32 9.50 36.30
CA ALA A 534 -44.44 10.66 36.11
C ALA A 534 -43.29 10.35 35.13
N GLU A 535 -42.95 11.30 34.25
CA GLU A 535 -41.75 11.18 33.41
C GLU A 535 -40.49 11.47 34.23
N LEU A 536 -39.58 10.50 34.29
CA LEU A 536 -38.26 10.64 34.92
C LEU A 536 -37.16 10.40 33.89
N ALA A 537 -36.07 11.17 33.98
CA ALA A 537 -34.85 10.84 33.27
C ALA A 537 -34.27 9.52 33.81
N VAL A 538 -33.70 8.70 32.94
CA VAL A 538 -33.10 7.39 33.31
C VAL A 538 -32.10 7.52 34.46
N VAL A 539 -31.28 8.57 34.47
CA VAL A 539 -30.33 8.82 35.56
C VAL A 539 -31.01 9.01 36.91
N ASP A 540 -32.14 9.71 36.96
CA ASP A 540 -32.89 9.98 38.18
C ASP A 540 -33.67 8.75 38.64
N LEU A 541 -34.28 8.02 37.69
CA LEU A 541 -34.96 6.75 37.94
C LEU A 541 -34.00 5.75 38.61
N VAL A 542 -32.83 5.55 38.00
CA VAL A 542 -31.82 4.62 38.52
C VAL A 542 -31.31 5.07 39.90
N LYS A 543 -31.01 6.36 40.05
CA LYS A 543 -30.47 6.90 41.31
C LYS A 543 -31.44 6.72 42.49
N LYS A 544 -32.75 6.87 42.25
CA LYS A 544 -33.78 6.84 43.31
C LYS A 544 -34.36 5.44 43.54
N HIS A 545 -34.46 4.62 42.50
CA HIS A 545 -35.27 3.40 42.53
C HIS A 545 -34.53 2.12 42.15
N ALA A 546 -33.28 2.18 41.65
CA ALA A 546 -32.60 0.94 41.25
C ALA A 546 -32.11 0.13 42.47
N ILE A 547 -32.44 -1.16 42.47
CA ILE A 547 -31.98 -2.14 43.45
C ILE A 547 -30.83 -2.98 42.88
N PRO A 548 -29.90 -3.50 43.71
CA PRO A 548 -28.85 -4.39 43.24
C PRO A 548 -29.41 -5.67 42.61
N LEU A 549 -28.85 -6.09 41.47
CA LEU A 549 -29.24 -7.31 40.77
C LEU A 549 -28.16 -8.40 40.88
N THR A 550 -26.98 -8.17 40.30
CA THR A 550 -25.90 -9.16 40.27
C THR A 550 -24.54 -8.50 40.02
N LYS A 551 -23.45 -9.23 40.33
CA LYS A 551 -22.08 -8.83 40.05
C LYS A 551 -21.39 -9.92 39.24
N GLN A 552 -20.76 -9.54 38.14
CA GLN A 552 -20.16 -10.47 37.18
C GLN A 552 -18.75 -10.04 36.83
N ASN A 553 -17.83 -10.99 36.70
CA ASN A 553 -16.52 -10.72 36.13
C ASN A 553 -16.56 -11.06 34.64
N LEU A 554 -16.11 -10.14 33.79
CA LEU A 554 -16.09 -10.35 32.34
C LEU A 554 -14.88 -9.69 31.71
N LEU A 555 -14.46 -10.23 30.56
CA LEU A 555 -13.44 -9.62 29.73
C LEU A 555 -14.07 -8.47 28.94
N TYR A 556 -13.52 -7.26 29.05
CA TYR A 556 -13.94 -6.07 28.32
C TYR A 556 -12.71 -5.33 27.79
N ARG A 557 -12.60 -5.18 26.46
CA ARG A 557 -11.47 -4.54 25.77
C ARG A 557 -10.10 -5.10 26.16
N GLY A 558 -10.03 -6.41 26.34
CA GLY A 558 -8.81 -7.15 26.71
C GLY A 558 -8.44 -7.15 28.21
N GLU A 559 -9.31 -6.68 29.11
CA GLU A 559 -9.08 -6.72 30.56
C GLU A 559 -10.24 -7.37 31.31
N MET A 560 -9.91 -8.13 32.37
CA MET A 560 -10.93 -8.62 33.29
C MET A 560 -11.46 -7.44 34.12
N ARG A 561 -12.78 -7.27 34.08
CA ARG A 561 -13.49 -6.19 34.77
C ARG A 561 -14.66 -6.74 35.54
N ARG A 562 -14.99 -6.06 36.64
CA ARG A 562 -16.18 -6.37 37.44
C ARG A 562 -17.33 -5.49 36.97
N LEU A 563 -18.37 -6.10 36.46
CA LEU A 563 -19.64 -5.48 36.12
C LEU A 563 -20.61 -5.63 37.30
N GLU A 564 -21.09 -4.50 37.82
CA GLU A 564 -22.18 -4.48 38.80
C GLU A 564 -23.46 -4.03 38.11
N LEU A 565 -24.52 -4.84 38.23
CA LEU A 565 -25.83 -4.56 37.65
C LEU A 565 -26.83 -4.20 38.74
N ARG A 566 -27.63 -3.18 38.45
CA ARG A 566 -28.79 -2.75 39.23
C ARG A 566 -30.00 -2.67 38.30
N ILE A 567 -31.19 -2.83 38.86
CA ILE A 567 -32.43 -2.85 38.09
C ILE A 567 -33.49 -1.95 38.74
N ALA A 568 -34.26 -1.25 37.92
CA ALA A 568 -35.43 -0.48 38.31
C ALA A 568 -36.61 -0.85 37.40
N ALA A 569 -37.84 -0.73 37.89
CA ALA A 569 -39.03 -0.84 37.04
C ALA A 569 -39.30 0.52 36.38
N ALA A 570 -39.89 0.48 35.18
CA ALA A 570 -40.47 1.62 34.48
C ALA A 570 -41.85 1.22 33.93
N ASP A 571 -42.75 2.17 33.80
CA ASP A 571 -44.07 1.93 33.24
C ASP A 571 -43.94 1.61 31.75
N SER A 572 -44.71 0.63 31.29
CA SER A 572 -44.89 0.26 29.89
C SER A 572 -46.18 0.85 29.33
N HIS A 573 -46.30 0.93 28.00
CA HIS A 573 -47.55 1.33 27.35
C HIS A 573 -48.66 0.27 27.51
N GLN A 574 -48.29 -1.00 27.72
CA GLN A 574 -49.21 -2.07 28.10
C GLN A 574 -49.30 -2.14 29.63
N ALA A 575 -50.48 -1.95 30.21
CA ALA A 575 -50.68 -1.77 31.65
C ALA A 575 -50.20 -2.94 32.54
N ASP A 576 -50.10 -4.15 31.99
CA ASP A 576 -49.84 -5.37 32.76
C ASP A 576 -48.38 -5.89 32.73
N ALA A 577 -47.46 -5.21 32.02
CA ALA A 577 -46.09 -5.71 31.81
C ALA A 577 -45.01 -4.60 31.82
N PRO A 578 -44.62 -4.08 33.01
CA PRO A 578 -43.68 -2.96 33.11
C PRO A 578 -42.36 -3.24 32.40
N TYR A 579 -41.71 -2.19 31.90
CA TYR A 579 -40.33 -2.29 31.42
C TYR A 579 -39.35 -2.41 32.58
N GLN A 580 -38.23 -3.08 32.33
CA GLN A 580 -37.12 -3.14 33.26
C GLN A 580 -36.00 -2.24 32.74
N VAL A 581 -35.45 -1.41 33.62
CA VAL A 581 -34.32 -0.52 33.34
C VAL A 581 -33.12 -1.05 34.09
N VAL A 582 -32.08 -1.40 33.36
CA VAL A 582 -30.86 -1.98 33.90
C VAL A 582 -29.75 -0.96 33.84
N TYR A 583 -29.08 -0.78 34.97
CA TYR A 583 -27.93 0.08 35.11
C TYR A 583 -26.69 -0.75 35.39
N GLY A 584 -25.67 -0.60 34.56
CA GLY A 584 -24.39 -1.28 34.72
C GLY A 584 -23.25 -0.34 35.03
N GLU A 585 -22.44 -0.71 36.02
CA GLU A 585 -21.17 -0.08 36.34
C GLU A 585 -20.02 -1.06 36.06
N LEU A 586 -19.10 -0.69 35.17
CA LEU A 586 -17.86 -1.43 34.94
C LEU A 586 -16.74 -0.85 35.80
N HIS A 587 -16.17 -1.67 36.68
CA HIS A 587 -15.03 -1.31 37.53
C HIS A 587 -13.74 -1.97 37.00
N GLY A 588 -12.61 -1.28 37.14
CA GLY A 588 -11.28 -1.78 36.77
C GLY A 588 -10.23 -1.45 37.84
N GLY A 589 -9.27 -2.36 38.04
CA GLY A 589 -8.18 -2.20 39.01
C GLY A 589 -8.64 -2.13 40.47
N SER A 590 -7.76 -1.69 41.38
CA SER A 590 -8.00 -1.56 42.83
C SER A 590 -8.82 -0.30 43.22
N GLY A 591 -9.23 0.51 42.24
CA GLY A 591 -9.99 1.74 42.46
C GLY A 591 -11.47 1.51 42.78
N LYS A 592 -12.06 2.37 43.62
CA LYS A 592 -13.49 2.28 43.99
C LYS A 592 -14.45 2.83 42.93
N ASN A 593 -14.00 3.72 42.04
CA ASN A 593 -14.85 4.38 41.05
C ASN A 593 -15.03 3.52 39.78
N PRO A 594 -16.25 3.49 39.20
CA PRO A 594 -16.48 2.79 37.94
C PRO A 594 -15.81 3.53 36.78
N VAL A 595 -15.23 2.76 35.86
CA VAL A 595 -14.58 3.24 34.64
C VAL A 595 -15.61 3.62 33.59
N GLN A 596 -16.73 2.91 33.54
CA GLN A 596 -17.84 3.20 32.62
C GLN A 596 -19.19 2.87 33.23
N ARG A 597 -20.21 3.59 32.77
CA ARG A 597 -21.62 3.41 33.11
C ARG A 597 -22.43 3.19 31.84
N ARG A 598 -23.40 2.29 31.90
CA ARG A 598 -24.32 1.98 30.80
C ARG A 598 -25.73 1.79 31.33
N TYR A 599 -26.71 2.13 30.50
CA TYR A 599 -28.12 2.02 30.82
C TYR A 599 -28.77 1.21 29.71
N TRP A 600 -29.62 0.26 30.09
CA TRP A 600 -30.38 -0.53 29.16
C TRP A 600 -31.84 -0.61 29.58
N MET A 601 -32.71 -0.96 28.64
CA MET A 601 -34.10 -1.27 28.88
C MET A 601 -34.46 -2.58 28.18
N LEU A 602 -35.32 -3.36 28.83
CA LEU A 602 -35.78 -4.64 28.32
C LEU A 602 -37.21 -4.96 28.75
N ASP A 603 -37.74 -6.01 28.14
CA ASP A 603 -39.01 -6.62 28.50
C ASP A 603 -38.96 -7.31 29.88
N SER A 604 -40.08 -7.31 30.60
CA SER A 604 -40.20 -7.87 31.96
C SER A 604 -40.08 -9.39 32.05
N ARG A 605 -40.13 -10.12 30.92
CA ARG A 605 -40.11 -11.58 30.88
C ARG A 605 -38.68 -12.15 30.91
N CYS A 606 -37.66 -11.31 30.90
CA CYS A 606 -36.26 -11.72 30.91
C CYS A 606 -35.78 -12.08 32.32
N SER A 607 -35.29 -13.31 32.49
CA SER A 607 -34.65 -13.73 33.74
C SER A 607 -33.32 -13.00 33.96
N ALA A 608 -32.86 -12.94 35.22
CA ALA A 608 -31.58 -12.32 35.56
C ALA A 608 -30.38 -12.96 34.84
N GLU A 609 -30.40 -14.28 34.63
CA GLU A 609 -29.33 -14.99 33.90
C GLU A 609 -29.32 -14.62 32.42
N GLN A 610 -30.50 -14.61 31.77
CA GLN A 610 -30.63 -14.18 30.37
C GLN A 610 -30.22 -12.72 30.18
N LEU A 611 -30.57 -11.85 31.12
CA LEU A 611 -30.17 -10.45 31.11
C LEU A 611 -28.65 -10.29 31.14
N VAL A 612 -27.94 -11.04 32.00
CA VAL A 612 -26.47 -11.03 32.05
C VAL A 612 -25.87 -11.40 30.69
N VAL A 613 -26.40 -12.42 30.03
CA VAL A 613 -25.95 -12.84 28.70
C VAL A 613 -26.16 -11.72 27.68
N ARG A 614 -27.37 -11.13 27.62
CA ARG A 614 -27.70 -10.03 26.69
C ARG A 614 -26.81 -8.80 26.94
N VAL A 615 -26.59 -8.41 28.20
CA VAL A 615 -25.73 -7.27 28.55
C VAL A 615 -24.27 -7.55 28.20
N LYS A 616 -23.77 -8.74 28.50
CA LYS A 616 -22.41 -9.16 28.12
C LYS A 616 -22.24 -9.10 26.60
N ALA A 617 -23.20 -9.63 25.84
CA ALA A 617 -23.22 -9.57 24.39
C ALA A 617 -23.15 -8.12 23.86
N MET A 618 -23.95 -7.21 24.44
CA MET A 618 -23.93 -5.79 24.07
C MET A 618 -22.58 -5.12 24.36
N LEU A 619 -21.98 -5.39 25.52
CA LEU A 619 -20.68 -4.82 25.89
C LEU A 619 -19.55 -5.35 25.01
N GLN A 620 -19.54 -6.66 24.71
CA GLN A 620 -18.46 -7.29 23.95
C GLN A 620 -18.58 -7.00 22.44
N SER A 621 -19.73 -6.56 21.95
CA SER A 621 -19.94 -6.17 20.55
C SER A 621 -19.99 -4.65 20.32
N GLU A 622 -19.77 -3.83 21.35
CA GLU A 622 -19.89 -2.36 21.27
C GLU A 622 -18.96 -1.72 20.22
N GLU A 623 -17.80 -2.34 19.98
CA GLU A 623 -16.81 -1.87 19.00
C GLU A 623 -17.10 -2.35 17.56
N TYR A 624 -18.13 -3.18 17.36
CA TYR A 624 -18.41 -3.82 16.08
C TYR A 624 -18.49 -2.84 14.91
N SER A 625 -19.34 -1.79 15.01
CA SER A 625 -19.48 -0.80 13.93
C SER A 625 -18.18 -0.07 13.61
N ARG A 626 -17.38 0.26 14.64
CA ARG A 626 -16.08 0.92 14.44
C ARG A 626 -15.09 -0.03 13.75
N LEU A 627 -15.06 -1.29 14.17
CA LEU A 627 -14.21 -2.32 13.57
C LEU A 627 -14.65 -2.68 12.16
N THR A 628 -15.95 -2.68 11.85
CA THR A 628 -16.46 -2.85 10.48
C THR A 628 -15.99 -1.72 9.59
N ARG A 629 -16.07 -0.46 10.04
CA ARG A 629 -15.53 0.68 9.28
C ARG A 629 -14.02 0.55 9.05
N LEU A 630 -13.27 0.13 10.07
CA LEU A 630 -11.83 -0.12 9.94
C LEU A 630 -11.56 -1.22 8.92
N ALA A 631 -12.22 -2.37 9.04
CA ALA A 631 -12.10 -3.48 8.10
C ALA A 631 -12.47 -3.04 6.67
N TRP A 632 -13.54 -2.27 6.50
CA TRP A 632 -13.95 -1.72 5.21
C TRP A 632 -12.85 -0.86 4.58
N GLN A 633 -12.20 0.01 5.37
CA GLN A 633 -11.10 0.86 4.86
C GLN A 633 -9.92 0.02 4.39
N GLU A 634 -9.55 -1.01 5.15
CA GLU A 634 -8.47 -1.95 4.81
C GLU A 634 -8.83 -2.82 3.59
N LEU A 635 -10.09 -3.26 3.48
CA LEU A 635 -10.60 -4.03 2.34
C LEU A 635 -10.67 -3.20 1.07
N LYS A 636 -11.12 -1.94 1.15
CA LYS A 636 -11.21 -1.04 -0.02
C LYS A 636 -9.84 -0.85 -0.67
N ALA A 637 -8.77 -0.83 0.12
CA ALA A 637 -7.40 -0.77 -0.39
C ALA A 637 -7.00 -2.05 -1.15
N THR A 638 -7.57 -3.20 -0.78
CA THR A 638 -7.21 -4.54 -1.30
C THR A 638 -8.11 -5.02 -2.44
N MET A 639 -9.40 -4.70 -2.41
CA MET A 639 -10.46 -5.29 -3.25
C MET A 639 -11.07 -4.26 -4.21
N ARG A 640 -10.26 -3.65 -5.09
CA ARG A 640 -10.70 -2.55 -5.98
C ARG A 640 -11.84 -2.90 -6.95
N GLU A 641 -11.98 -4.18 -7.30
CA GLU A 641 -12.97 -4.67 -8.29
C GLU A 641 -14.19 -5.39 -7.67
N ALA A 642 -14.23 -5.52 -6.34
CA ALA A 642 -15.35 -6.16 -5.65
C ALA A 642 -16.57 -5.24 -5.55
N GLY A 643 -17.77 -5.79 -5.73
CA GLY A 643 -19.02 -5.05 -5.52
C GLY A 643 -19.17 -4.55 -4.07
N GLN A 644 -19.74 -3.36 -3.88
CA GLN A 644 -19.92 -2.75 -2.55
C GLN A 644 -20.63 -3.66 -1.52
N PRO A 645 -21.68 -4.43 -1.87
CA PRO A 645 -22.34 -5.33 -0.90
C PRO A 645 -21.42 -6.42 -0.36
N LEU A 646 -20.60 -7.03 -1.23
CA LEU A 646 -19.63 -8.06 -0.85
C LEU A 646 -18.55 -7.49 0.07
N GLN A 647 -18.00 -6.32 -0.28
CA GLN A 647 -17.02 -5.62 0.56
C GLN A 647 -17.57 -5.33 1.96
N LEU A 648 -18.85 -4.96 2.06
CA LEU A 648 -19.47 -4.56 3.33
C LEU A 648 -19.70 -5.77 4.21
N LEU A 649 -20.12 -6.88 3.61
CA LEU A 649 -20.31 -8.11 4.34
C LEU A 649 -18.97 -8.73 4.77
N LEU A 650 -17.95 -8.71 3.93
CA LEU A 650 -16.60 -9.13 4.31
C LEU A 650 -16.05 -8.26 5.45
N ALA A 651 -16.28 -6.95 5.42
CA ALA A 651 -15.89 -6.02 6.49
C ALA A 651 -16.60 -6.35 7.81
N GLY A 652 -17.92 -6.59 7.76
CA GLY A 652 -18.70 -6.98 8.93
C GLY A 652 -18.23 -8.31 9.50
N THR A 653 -18.00 -9.29 8.63
CA THR A 653 -17.56 -10.64 9.02
C THR A 653 -16.16 -10.62 9.64
N LEU A 654 -15.21 -9.83 9.10
CA LEU A 654 -13.89 -9.63 9.71
C LEU A 654 -13.98 -8.99 11.09
N ALA A 655 -14.84 -7.98 11.27
CA ALA A 655 -15.05 -7.33 12.55
C ALA A 655 -15.65 -8.31 13.59
N ALA A 656 -16.64 -9.10 13.19
CA ALA A 656 -17.25 -10.14 14.02
C ALA A 656 -16.21 -11.19 14.45
N ALA A 657 -15.40 -11.68 13.50
CA ALA A 657 -14.35 -12.66 13.76
C ALA A 657 -13.28 -12.12 14.72
N ALA A 658 -12.86 -10.86 14.55
CA ALA A 658 -11.91 -10.21 15.45
C ALA A 658 -12.46 -10.08 16.88
N LEU A 659 -13.74 -9.74 17.05
CA LEU A 659 -14.39 -9.68 18.35
C LEU A 659 -14.52 -11.06 18.99
N GLN A 660 -14.93 -12.07 18.23
CA GLN A 660 -15.02 -13.45 18.71
C GLN A 660 -13.65 -13.95 19.21
N LEU A 661 -12.59 -13.65 18.47
CA LEU A 661 -11.23 -14.01 18.86
C LEU A 661 -10.73 -13.20 20.06
N GLU A 662 -11.02 -11.88 20.12
CA GLU A 662 -10.68 -11.02 21.26
C GLU A 662 -11.26 -11.56 22.58
N TYR A 663 -12.53 -11.97 22.55
CA TYR A 663 -13.26 -12.43 23.73
C TYR A 663 -13.20 -13.94 23.98
N SER A 664 -12.57 -14.71 23.09
CA SER A 664 -12.34 -16.13 23.31
C SER A 664 -11.38 -16.39 24.48
N GLN A 665 -11.79 -17.31 25.34
CA GLN A 665 -11.00 -17.80 26.47
C GLN A 665 -10.28 -19.12 26.16
N HIS A 666 -10.46 -19.67 24.95
CA HIS A 666 -9.74 -20.88 24.55
C HIS A 666 -8.22 -20.64 24.48
N PRO A 667 -7.39 -21.56 24.98
CA PRO A 667 -5.93 -21.42 24.93
C PRO A 667 -5.38 -21.24 23.51
N GLU A 668 -5.93 -21.97 22.54
CA GLU A 668 -5.56 -21.88 21.13
C GLU A 668 -5.86 -20.49 20.54
N ALA A 669 -6.98 -19.88 20.92
CA ALA A 669 -7.31 -18.51 20.54
C ALA A 669 -6.33 -17.48 21.15
N ALA A 670 -5.75 -17.75 22.33
CA ALA A 670 -4.69 -16.90 22.90
C ALA A 670 -3.40 -16.97 22.07
N HIS A 671 -3.01 -18.17 21.63
CA HIS A 671 -1.85 -18.35 20.75
C HIS A 671 -2.04 -17.64 19.41
N LEU A 672 -3.17 -17.87 18.74
CA LEU A 672 -3.51 -17.25 17.46
C LEU A 672 -3.53 -15.71 17.54
N ARG A 673 -4.06 -15.13 18.62
CA ARG A 673 -3.98 -13.67 18.86
C ARG A 673 -2.54 -13.17 18.90
N GLY A 674 -1.65 -13.91 19.55
CA GLY A 674 -0.21 -13.60 19.61
C GLY A 674 0.43 -13.61 18.23
N GLU A 675 0.16 -14.65 17.43
CA GLU A 675 0.64 -14.77 16.05
C GLU A 675 0.16 -13.59 15.19
N LEU A 676 -1.15 -13.31 15.19
CA LEU A 676 -1.74 -12.20 14.42
C LEU A 676 -1.15 -10.84 14.80
N LEU A 677 -0.91 -10.60 16.08
CA LEU A 677 -0.24 -9.38 16.54
C LEU A 677 1.21 -9.30 16.06
N SER A 678 1.95 -10.41 16.14
CA SER A 678 3.35 -10.48 15.69
C SER A 678 3.49 -10.15 14.20
N LEU A 679 2.56 -10.66 13.37
CA LEU A 679 2.52 -10.40 11.93
C LEU A 679 2.25 -8.92 11.60
N THR A 680 1.60 -8.17 12.51
CA THR A 680 1.39 -6.73 12.34
C THR A 680 2.55 -5.87 12.85
N GLY A 681 3.52 -6.45 13.56
CA GLY A 681 4.57 -5.73 14.28
C GLY A 681 4.04 -4.91 15.47
N LYS A 682 2.74 -4.99 15.77
CA LYS A 682 2.11 -4.26 16.87
C LYS A 682 2.30 -5.03 18.17
N ARG A 683 2.81 -4.37 19.20
CA ARG A 683 2.90 -4.90 20.57
C ARG A 683 1.74 -4.40 21.44
N GLY A 684 1.51 -5.06 22.56
CA GLY A 684 0.55 -4.65 23.59
C GLY A 684 -0.76 -5.43 23.55
N ARG A 685 -1.82 -4.85 24.13
CA ARG A 685 -3.10 -5.54 24.37
C ARG A 685 -3.73 -6.05 23.09
N VAL A 686 -4.33 -7.24 23.18
CA VAL A 686 -5.16 -7.81 22.14
C VAL A 686 -6.48 -7.06 22.09
N GLN A 687 -6.70 -6.34 21.00
CA GLN A 687 -7.92 -5.58 20.71
C GLN A 687 -8.28 -5.76 19.24
N GLY A 688 -9.57 -5.73 18.92
CA GLY A 688 -10.08 -5.98 17.58
C GLY A 688 -9.44 -5.10 16.50
N ASP A 689 -9.05 -3.87 16.81
CA ASP A 689 -8.40 -2.94 15.86
C ASP A 689 -6.98 -3.36 15.46
N LYS A 690 -6.35 -4.22 16.26
CA LYS A 690 -5.07 -4.85 15.92
C LYS A 690 -5.25 -6.22 15.30
N LEU A 691 -6.31 -6.94 15.66
CA LEU A 691 -6.61 -8.26 15.11
C LEU A 691 -7.11 -8.18 13.67
N VAL A 692 -7.96 -7.20 13.33
CA VAL A 692 -8.50 -7.01 11.97
C VAL A 692 -7.37 -6.92 10.92
N PRO A 693 -6.35 -6.05 11.06
CA PRO A 693 -5.23 -6.02 10.13
C PRO A 693 -4.40 -7.31 10.10
N GLY A 694 -4.23 -7.98 11.24
CA GLY A 694 -3.48 -9.24 11.33
C GLY A 694 -4.17 -10.36 10.55
N MET A 695 -5.49 -10.51 10.72
CA MET A 695 -6.30 -11.50 10.00
C MET A 695 -6.28 -11.23 8.50
N LEU A 696 -6.39 -9.97 8.09
CA LEU A 696 -6.32 -9.56 6.70
C LEU A 696 -4.98 -9.93 6.05
N ARG A 697 -3.86 -9.67 6.74
CA ARG A 697 -2.52 -10.06 6.28
C ARG A 697 -2.39 -11.56 6.08
N VAL A 698 -2.90 -12.37 7.01
CA VAL A 698 -2.88 -13.84 6.91
C VAL A 698 -3.68 -14.31 5.69
N LEU A 699 -4.87 -13.77 5.46
CA LEU A 699 -5.72 -14.11 4.30
C LEU A 699 -5.04 -13.76 2.97
N GLN A 700 -4.48 -12.55 2.86
CA GLN A 700 -3.76 -12.10 1.67
C GLN A 700 -2.54 -12.98 1.38
N ALA A 701 -1.73 -13.26 2.41
CA ALA A 701 -0.52 -14.06 2.27
C ALA A 701 -0.82 -15.51 1.91
N HIS A 702 -1.86 -16.10 2.51
CA HIS A 702 -2.34 -17.43 2.16
C HIS A 702 -2.80 -17.50 0.70
N GLN A 703 -3.54 -16.50 0.22
CA GLN A 703 -3.97 -16.44 -1.17
C GLN A 703 -2.78 -16.33 -2.14
N ALA A 704 -1.77 -15.52 -1.80
CA ALA A 704 -0.53 -15.42 -2.59
C ALA A 704 0.24 -16.75 -2.65
N LEU A 705 0.35 -17.47 -1.52
CA LEU A 705 0.96 -18.80 -1.46
C LEU A 705 0.22 -19.82 -2.32
N VAL A 706 -1.12 -19.84 -2.25
CA VAL A 706 -1.95 -20.74 -3.08
C VAL A 706 -1.81 -20.43 -4.56
N ALA A 707 -1.72 -19.15 -4.94
CA ALA A 707 -1.50 -18.75 -6.34
C ALA A 707 -0.12 -19.18 -6.85
N ALA A 708 0.95 -18.96 -6.06
CA ALA A 708 2.31 -19.35 -6.40
C ALA A 708 2.47 -20.89 -6.51
N GLY A 709 1.84 -21.65 -5.61
CA GLY A 709 1.85 -23.11 -5.65
C GLY A 709 1.17 -23.70 -6.89
N ARG A 710 0.14 -23.03 -7.43
CA ARG A 710 -0.51 -23.44 -8.70
C ARG A 710 0.35 -23.14 -9.93
N GLN A 711 1.17 -22.09 -9.89
CA GLN A 711 2.09 -21.74 -10.99
C GLN A 711 3.33 -22.65 -11.05
N ALA A 712 3.73 -23.26 -9.93
CA ALA A 712 4.85 -24.20 -9.88
C ALA A 712 4.46 -25.64 -10.31
N GLY A 713 3.17 -25.93 -10.43
CA GLY A 713 2.63 -27.24 -10.82
C GLY A 713 2.00 -27.31 -12.22
N ALA A 714 2.04 -26.21 -12.98
CA ALA A 714 1.67 -26.11 -14.39
C ALA A 714 2.93 -25.87 -15.22
#